data_AF-A0AAW0REE6-F1
#
_entry.id   AF-A0AAW0REE6-F1
#
_cell.length_a   1.000
_cell.length_b   1.000
_cell.length_c   1.000
_cell.angle_alpha   90.00
_cell.angle_beta   90.00
_cell.angle_gamma   90.00
#
_symmetry.space_group_name_H-M   'P 1'
#
loop_
_entity.id
_entity.type
_entity.pdbx_description
1 polymer ?
#
loop_
_entity_poly.entity_id
_entity_poly.type
_entity_poly.pdbx_seq_one_letter_code
_entity_poly.pdbx_strand_id
1 'polypeptide(L)'
;MQQESVDGPLGLAIEALVGGPSTSAKYLRALQNLFRVLRFEDDGKVDEEAKLPAIFTPPQHQVMRLLAEWWTGRDADYELEYVKSVIFAYALCFDDGEDVESQEESQALLEDLVPETDLELLQSIGNRIDNDDSWIRDLVSQKLSEREDETDAISDVSTYHSELYTLFLLELGDRGIQEPHLRLEFIKSASVVAAAERIGYAWLENIVIGQGSNGQDVVIDFGSDPNGKLRDYRQGIPVTFDPCHWLKLERPSGAVAAKLDGLPHYVWDIEKRKTVQMDSLLPGAKYSIISHTWGRWREEAGIRVNGVPWLVPVISRYDVRDIPQMISDAGFNEPYVWMDLLCIPQEMEVQWQSEICKQELPRQAEIFRNASTAVVWLADVDSWTGMESAVASLSFQYLSRASMPGYERSVDIGLAQKAIEKEAQESTGLWITNSTDGRDVKASPAGWFTSLWTLQECIIRPDMVLLDRRWRPLVAGQRFLLDLDSLTALVIQCAGLQMDDIARGPAEIDRLWTVARIANLYYANQLTPLLVGRSRSSTSSRAPAIMSVIGATEWFKGQTLQQFQTPRQVEDMVCGLYPLEFVCEVREKVGPSFFMCQTEIATSRQAVSGASGEPVLQTLKGTMLPFMPIPEAQSHLGSYVKMTVKGLPGHPSVSSWEILGDGRVHLTEVAIMASNAGTESFKLRPLRCMILCNDPRDNKKTMAEFREDFVLQDWVAMFGGEAYALCVATSGTMVHGIIIHRLESTMSFVRAGTFETLDTLEMLSIQTPPTTGVDWYVV
;
A
#
# COMPACT_ATOMS: atom_id res chain seq x y z
N MET A 1 18.77 27.60 -0.89
CA MET A 1 17.90 26.69 -1.66
C MET A 1 16.68 26.43 -0.80
N GLN A 2 15.51 26.85 -1.28
CA GLN A 2 14.25 26.74 -0.57
C GLN A 2 13.83 25.27 -0.47
N GLN A 3 13.21 24.91 0.64
CA GLN A 3 12.74 23.57 1.00
C GLN A 3 11.68 23.01 0.03
N GLU A 4 11.16 23.84 -0.88
CA GLU A 4 10.07 23.52 -1.82
C GLU A 4 10.49 22.59 -2.97
N SER A 5 11.79 22.33 -3.22
CA SER A 5 12.22 21.49 -4.35
C SER A 5 12.29 19.98 -4.06
N VAL A 6 12.06 19.54 -2.82
CA VAL A 6 12.41 18.16 -2.41
C VAL A 6 11.27 17.16 -2.68
N ASP A 7 10.01 17.61 -2.66
CA ASP A 7 8.84 16.74 -2.87
C ASP A 7 8.33 16.72 -4.33
N GLY A 8 9.04 17.40 -5.25
CA GLY A 8 8.69 17.48 -6.67
C GLY A 8 9.12 16.26 -7.49
N PRO A 9 8.76 16.24 -8.80
CA PRO A 9 9.22 15.26 -9.79
C PRO A 9 10.74 15.04 -9.74
N LEU A 10 11.18 13.81 -10.01
CA LEU A 10 12.60 13.41 -9.96
C LEU A 10 13.50 14.28 -10.86
N GLY A 11 13.03 14.65 -12.06
CA GLY A 11 13.75 15.48 -13.02
C GLY A 11 14.12 16.86 -12.44
N LEU A 12 13.21 17.50 -11.71
CA LEU A 12 13.50 18.79 -11.07
C LEU A 12 14.58 18.66 -9.99
N ALA A 13 14.59 17.56 -9.24
CA ALA A 13 15.61 17.29 -8.24
C ALA A 13 16.99 17.04 -8.89
N ILE A 14 17.04 16.31 -10.00
CA ILE A 14 18.25 16.09 -10.79
C ILE A 14 18.79 17.42 -11.34
N GLU A 15 17.92 18.26 -11.91
CA GLU A 15 18.32 19.52 -12.52
C GLU A 15 18.78 20.57 -11.49
N ALA A 16 18.15 20.59 -10.32
CA ALA A 16 18.61 21.44 -9.22
C ALA A 16 20.03 21.08 -8.78
N LEU A 17 20.45 19.84 -9.00
CA LEU A 17 21.74 19.31 -8.59
C LEU A 17 22.82 19.51 -9.67
N VAL A 18 22.57 19.10 -10.91
CA VAL A 18 23.58 19.10 -11.98
C VAL A 18 23.39 20.21 -13.02
N GLY A 19 22.38 21.07 -12.81
CA GLY A 19 21.96 22.09 -13.77
C GLY A 19 20.86 21.59 -14.69
N GLY A 20 19.88 22.48 -14.94
CA GLY A 20 18.84 22.26 -15.94
C GLY A 20 19.43 22.07 -17.34
N PRO A 21 18.79 21.27 -18.20
CA PRO A 21 19.22 21.15 -19.59
C PRO A 21 19.12 22.50 -20.31
N SER A 22 19.90 22.66 -21.38
CA SER A 22 19.88 23.86 -22.23
C SER A 22 18.60 23.97 -23.07
N THR A 23 17.88 22.86 -23.25
CA THR A 23 16.65 22.76 -24.06
C THR A 23 15.40 22.63 -23.18
N SER A 24 14.26 23.13 -23.67
CA SER A 24 12.93 22.89 -23.10
C SER A 24 12.21 21.68 -23.70
N ALA A 25 12.80 21.01 -24.70
CA ALA A 25 12.17 19.86 -25.36
C ALA A 25 11.96 18.70 -24.37
N LYS A 26 10.69 18.32 -24.15
CA LYS A 26 10.23 17.40 -23.10
C LYS A 26 10.98 16.06 -23.11
N TYR A 27 11.08 15.39 -24.27
CA TYR A 27 11.67 14.05 -24.41
C TYR A 27 13.19 14.06 -24.28
N LEU A 28 13.84 15.03 -24.92
CA LEU A 28 15.30 15.21 -24.82
C LEU A 28 15.70 15.49 -23.36
N ARG A 29 15.00 16.40 -22.68
CA ARG A 29 15.17 16.67 -21.25
C ARG A 29 14.99 15.44 -20.38
N ALA A 30 13.93 14.65 -20.62
CA ALA A 30 13.67 13.44 -19.87
C ALA A 30 14.78 12.38 -20.05
N LEU A 31 15.27 12.19 -21.28
CA LEU A 31 16.40 11.30 -21.57
C LEU A 31 17.69 11.75 -20.91
N GLN A 32 18.01 13.05 -20.95
CA GLN A 32 19.19 13.59 -20.28
C GLN A 32 19.13 13.31 -18.77
N ASN A 33 17.97 13.55 -18.15
CA ASN A 33 17.76 13.25 -16.73
C ASN A 33 17.86 11.74 -16.45
N LEU A 34 17.34 10.87 -17.33
CA LEU A 34 17.45 9.41 -17.17
C LEU A 34 18.89 8.93 -17.29
N PHE A 35 19.66 9.42 -18.26
CA PHE A 35 21.06 8.99 -18.42
C PHE A 35 21.96 9.51 -17.30
N ARG A 36 21.64 10.67 -16.72
CA ARG A 36 22.24 11.11 -15.45
C ARG A 36 21.92 10.13 -14.33
N VAL A 37 20.68 9.67 -14.23
CA VAL A 37 20.26 8.61 -13.29
C VAL A 37 21.06 7.32 -13.48
N LEU A 38 21.16 6.80 -14.70
CA LEU A 38 21.87 5.54 -14.97
C LEU A 38 23.36 5.63 -14.63
N ARG A 39 24.00 6.77 -14.93
CA ARG A 39 25.40 7.03 -14.55
C ARG A 39 25.60 7.01 -13.04
N PHE A 40 24.62 7.46 -12.26
CA PHE A 40 24.72 7.39 -10.80
C PHE A 40 24.73 5.94 -10.27
N GLU A 41 24.16 4.96 -10.99
CA GLU A 41 24.15 3.56 -10.55
C GLU A 41 25.39 2.75 -10.97
N ASP A 42 25.94 3.00 -12.17
CA ASP A 42 27.01 2.17 -12.75
C ASP A 42 28.40 2.46 -12.15
N ASP A 43 28.60 3.70 -11.68
CA ASP A 43 29.92 4.23 -11.31
C ASP A 43 30.34 3.84 -9.88
N GLY A 44 30.36 2.54 -9.52
CA GLY A 44 30.64 1.97 -8.18
C GLY A 44 31.93 2.41 -7.44
N LYS A 45 32.57 3.51 -7.85
CA LYS A 45 33.66 4.29 -7.28
C LYS A 45 33.25 5.66 -6.70
N VAL A 46 31.96 5.94 -6.46
CA VAL A 46 31.54 7.21 -5.83
C VAL A 46 31.81 7.21 -4.31
N ASP A 47 33.08 7.28 -3.92
CA ASP A 47 33.51 7.51 -2.53
C ASP A 47 33.46 9.03 -2.17
N GLU A 48 33.30 9.93 -3.14
CA GLU A 48 33.20 11.39 -2.92
C GLU A 48 31.75 11.96 -2.88
N GLU A 49 30.71 11.20 -3.25
CA GLU A 49 29.31 11.67 -3.22
C GLU A 49 28.39 10.90 -2.25
N ALA A 50 28.88 10.60 -1.05
CA ALA A 50 28.00 10.28 0.09
C ALA A 50 26.93 11.38 0.40
N LYS A 51 26.96 12.51 -0.33
CA LYS A 51 25.98 13.61 -0.25
C LYS A 51 24.82 13.47 -1.23
N LEU A 52 24.97 12.79 -2.37
CA LEU A 52 23.92 12.71 -3.39
C LEU A 52 22.69 11.92 -2.91
N PRO A 53 22.85 10.72 -2.32
CA PRO A 53 21.69 10.00 -1.80
C PRO A 53 20.98 10.71 -0.65
N ALA A 54 21.63 11.66 0.02
CA ALA A 54 21.02 12.42 1.09
C ALA A 54 20.05 13.51 0.58
N ILE A 55 20.13 13.91 -0.69
CA ILE A 55 19.32 14.99 -1.29
C ILE A 55 17.96 14.45 -1.73
N PHE A 56 17.92 13.27 -2.35
CA PHE A 56 16.67 12.69 -2.84
C PHE A 56 15.81 12.16 -1.68
N THR A 57 14.50 12.31 -1.84
CA THR A 57 13.53 11.67 -0.96
C THR A 57 13.52 10.15 -1.17
N PRO A 58 13.07 9.36 -0.18
CA PRO A 58 12.92 7.92 -0.37
C PRO A 58 12.06 7.54 -1.60
N PRO A 59 10.93 8.23 -1.89
CA PRO A 59 10.19 7.99 -3.13
C PRO A 59 11.00 8.23 -4.41
N GLN A 60 11.75 9.33 -4.48
CA GLN A 60 12.60 9.65 -5.65
C GLN A 60 13.68 8.58 -5.88
N HIS A 61 14.34 8.11 -4.82
CA HIS A 61 15.33 7.03 -4.91
C HIS A 61 14.80 5.76 -5.55
N GLN A 62 13.55 5.42 -5.25
CA GLN A 62 12.97 4.18 -5.72
C GLN A 62 12.36 4.34 -7.11
N VAL A 63 11.80 5.52 -7.45
CA VAL A 63 11.47 5.86 -8.85
C VAL A 63 12.71 5.75 -9.73
N MET A 64 13.83 6.29 -9.26
CA MET A 64 15.11 6.19 -9.93
C MET A 64 15.51 4.73 -10.21
N ARG A 65 15.45 3.86 -9.19
CA ARG A 65 15.71 2.42 -9.34
C ARG A 65 14.75 1.72 -10.30
N LEU A 66 13.46 2.08 -10.28
CA LEU A 66 12.48 1.49 -11.20
C LEU A 66 12.75 1.88 -12.65
N LEU A 67 13.05 3.15 -12.91
CA LEU A 67 13.38 3.63 -14.25
C LEU A 67 14.71 3.05 -14.72
N ALA A 68 15.68 2.89 -13.81
CA ALA A 68 16.95 2.22 -14.12
C ALA A 68 16.75 0.75 -14.47
N GLU A 69 15.99 -0.01 -13.67
CA GLU A 69 15.65 -1.41 -13.95
C GLU A 69 14.89 -1.55 -15.27
N TRP A 70 13.91 -0.67 -15.52
CA TRP A 70 13.14 -0.66 -16.76
C TRP A 70 14.00 -0.37 -17.99
N TRP A 71 14.85 0.65 -17.93
CA TRP A 71 15.66 1.07 -19.07
C TRP A 71 16.80 0.10 -19.39
N THR A 72 17.44 -0.46 -18.36
CA THR A 72 18.49 -1.46 -18.56
C THR A 72 17.90 -2.81 -19.00
N GLY A 73 16.67 -3.10 -18.57
CA GLY A 73 15.88 -4.20 -19.08
C GLY A 73 16.53 -5.57 -18.91
N ARG A 74 16.02 -6.55 -19.65
CA ARG A 74 16.65 -7.86 -19.84
C ARG A 74 17.21 -7.97 -21.24
N ASP A 75 18.24 -8.80 -21.40
CA ASP A 75 18.77 -9.15 -22.71
C ASP A 75 17.62 -9.69 -23.61
N ALA A 76 17.48 -9.10 -24.80
CA ALA A 76 16.46 -9.42 -25.81
C ALA A 76 14.99 -9.04 -25.47
N ASP A 77 14.76 -8.05 -24.61
CA ASP A 77 13.44 -7.43 -24.45
C ASP A 77 13.10 -6.52 -25.64
N TYR A 78 12.44 -7.10 -26.65
CA TYR A 78 12.06 -6.41 -27.88
C TYR A 78 11.04 -5.28 -27.66
N GLU A 79 10.12 -5.44 -26.69
CA GLU A 79 9.15 -4.40 -26.38
C GLU A 79 9.86 -3.16 -25.82
N LEU A 80 10.88 -3.37 -24.97
CA LEU A 80 11.74 -2.29 -24.50
C LEU A 80 12.53 -1.63 -25.64
N GLU A 81 13.11 -2.41 -26.56
CA GLU A 81 13.84 -1.87 -27.72
C GLU A 81 12.95 -1.00 -28.60
N TYR A 82 11.69 -1.43 -28.82
CA TYR A 82 10.67 -0.62 -29.51
C TYR A 82 10.38 0.68 -28.76
N VAL A 83 10.15 0.62 -27.44
CA VAL A 83 9.89 1.81 -26.63
C VAL A 83 11.09 2.77 -26.63
N LYS A 84 12.32 2.27 -26.49
CA LYS A 84 13.54 3.07 -26.62
C LYS A 84 13.63 3.76 -27.98
N SER A 85 13.34 3.02 -29.07
CA SER A 85 13.34 3.56 -30.43
C SER A 85 12.36 4.72 -30.59
N VAL A 86 11.15 4.58 -30.02
CA VAL A 86 10.12 5.63 -30.03
C VAL A 86 10.57 6.85 -29.23
N ILE A 87 11.13 6.66 -28.03
CA ILE A 87 11.63 7.76 -27.19
C ILE A 87 12.78 8.50 -27.88
N PHE A 88 13.74 7.79 -28.49
CA PHE A 88 14.82 8.40 -29.25
C PHE A 88 14.31 9.17 -30.45
N ALA A 89 13.37 8.62 -31.21
CA ALA A 89 12.77 9.32 -32.34
C ALA A 89 12.08 10.62 -31.90
N TYR A 90 11.32 10.61 -30.80
CA TYR A 90 10.71 11.83 -30.25
C TYR A 90 11.76 12.85 -29.79
N ALA A 91 12.86 12.40 -29.17
CA ALA A 91 13.91 13.30 -28.71
C ALA A 91 14.71 13.94 -29.86
N LEU A 92 14.85 13.25 -31.00
CA LEU A 92 15.58 13.76 -32.17
C LEU A 92 14.70 14.61 -33.10
N CYS A 93 13.41 14.30 -33.21
CA CYS A 93 12.51 14.98 -34.15
C CYS A 93 11.82 16.23 -33.58
N PHE A 94 11.83 16.42 -32.25
CA PHE A 94 10.96 17.40 -31.58
C PHE A 94 11.78 18.43 -30.80
N ASP A 95 12.35 19.39 -31.51
CA ASP A 95 12.67 20.70 -30.98
C ASP A 95 11.63 21.69 -31.55
N ASP A 96 11.13 22.63 -30.74
CA ASP A 96 9.99 23.50 -31.08
C ASP A 96 10.30 24.53 -32.22
N GLY A 97 11.39 24.33 -32.97
CA GLY A 97 11.76 25.09 -34.16
C GLY A 97 12.33 24.19 -35.26
N GLU A 98 11.89 24.38 -36.50
CA GLU A 98 12.23 23.59 -37.70
C GLU A 98 13.73 23.66 -38.14
N ASP A 99 14.68 23.88 -37.22
CA ASP A 99 16.08 24.03 -37.59
C ASP A 99 16.81 22.68 -37.60
N VAL A 100 17.30 22.25 -38.77
CA VAL A 100 18.08 21.01 -38.93
C VAL A 100 19.36 21.03 -38.08
N GLU A 101 19.92 22.22 -37.81
CA GLU A 101 21.08 22.38 -36.91
C GLU A 101 20.77 21.90 -35.47
N SER A 102 19.49 21.92 -35.03
CA SER A 102 19.08 21.44 -33.70
C SER A 102 19.11 19.91 -33.56
N GLN A 103 18.94 19.16 -34.65
CA GLN A 103 18.90 17.70 -34.61
C GLN A 103 20.31 17.10 -34.41
N GLU A 104 21.30 17.58 -35.17
CA GLU A 104 22.70 17.13 -35.03
C GLU A 104 23.24 17.45 -33.62
N GLU A 105 22.90 18.63 -33.08
CA GLU A 105 23.26 19.02 -31.72
C GLU A 105 22.61 18.10 -30.67
N SER A 106 21.31 17.80 -30.83
CA SER A 106 20.58 16.90 -29.93
C SER A 106 21.13 15.47 -29.97
N GLN A 107 21.46 14.96 -31.16
CA GLN A 107 22.09 13.65 -31.32
C GLN A 107 23.46 13.62 -30.65
N ALA A 108 24.34 14.58 -30.93
CA ALA A 108 25.68 14.63 -30.34
C ALA A 108 25.62 14.68 -28.80
N LEU A 109 24.66 15.41 -28.25
CA LEU A 109 24.43 15.50 -26.81
C LEU A 109 23.94 14.18 -26.20
N LEU A 110 23.06 13.45 -26.90
CA LEU A 110 22.61 12.13 -26.46
C LEU A 110 23.72 11.08 -26.59
N GLU A 111 24.51 11.10 -27.66
CA GLU A 111 25.66 10.21 -27.86
C GLU A 111 26.70 10.35 -26.74
N ASP A 112 26.89 11.57 -26.21
CA ASP A 112 27.77 11.80 -25.05
C ASP A 112 27.22 11.21 -23.75
N LEU A 113 25.90 11.08 -23.60
CA LEU A 113 25.22 10.70 -22.36
C LEU A 113 24.81 9.23 -22.28
N VAL A 114 24.36 8.67 -23.40
CA VAL A 114 23.73 7.35 -23.51
C VAL A 114 24.68 6.22 -23.08
N PRO A 115 24.18 5.16 -22.42
CA PRO A 115 24.99 3.96 -22.18
C PRO A 115 25.53 3.36 -23.48
N GLU A 116 26.72 2.76 -23.42
CA GLU A 116 27.38 2.18 -24.60
C GLU A 116 26.51 1.12 -25.30
N THR A 117 25.69 0.39 -24.53
CA THR A 117 24.74 -0.62 -25.02
C THR A 117 23.62 -0.06 -25.91
N ASP A 118 23.28 1.23 -25.75
CA ASP A 118 22.17 1.87 -26.46
C ASP A 118 22.65 2.80 -27.59
N LEU A 119 23.97 3.01 -27.73
CA LEU A 119 24.55 3.92 -28.71
C LEU A 119 24.26 3.49 -30.16
N GLU A 120 24.37 2.19 -30.45
CA GLU A 120 24.07 1.66 -31.80
C GLU A 120 22.60 1.88 -32.19
N LEU A 121 21.68 1.73 -31.23
CA LEU A 121 20.26 1.96 -31.46
C LEU A 121 19.99 3.45 -31.74
N LEU A 122 20.53 4.35 -30.92
CA LEU A 122 20.40 5.80 -31.11
C LEU A 122 20.90 6.22 -32.51
N GLN A 123 22.09 5.78 -32.90
CA GLN A 123 22.68 6.08 -34.21
C GLN A 123 21.84 5.51 -35.36
N SER A 124 21.29 4.30 -35.19
CA SER A 124 20.40 3.69 -36.19
C SER A 124 19.14 4.52 -36.41
N ILE A 125 18.53 5.02 -35.34
CA ILE A 125 17.34 5.88 -35.40
C ILE A 125 17.67 7.23 -36.04
N GLY A 126 18.75 7.88 -35.64
CA GLY A 126 19.21 9.15 -36.25
C GLY A 126 19.42 9.01 -37.77
N ASN A 127 20.14 7.98 -38.20
CA ASN A 127 20.36 7.69 -39.63
C ASN A 127 19.04 7.45 -40.39
N ARG A 128 18.03 6.81 -39.79
CA ARG A 128 16.73 6.59 -40.45
C ARG A 128 15.95 7.89 -40.61
N ILE A 129 16.00 8.77 -39.61
CA ILE A 129 15.36 10.09 -39.66
C ILE A 129 15.98 10.95 -40.78
N ASP A 130 17.30 10.93 -40.93
CA ASP A 130 18.02 11.71 -41.95
C ASP A 130 17.75 11.25 -43.38
N ASN A 131 17.52 9.95 -43.58
CA ASN A 131 17.22 9.38 -44.89
C ASN A 131 15.76 9.61 -45.33
N ASP A 132 15.01 10.47 -44.63
CA ASP A 132 13.59 10.77 -44.84
C ASP A 132 12.75 9.49 -44.89
N ASP A 133 13.05 8.55 -43.98
CA ASP A 133 12.32 7.29 -43.89
C ASP A 133 10.91 7.59 -43.38
N SER A 134 9.99 7.74 -44.34
CA SER A 134 8.69 8.38 -44.11
C SER A 134 7.94 7.73 -42.97
N TRP A 135 8.10 6.42 -42.72
CA TRP A 135 7.36 5.73 -41.68
C TRP A 135 7.68 6.22 -40.26
N ILE A 136 8.90 6.69 -39.93
CA ILE A 136 9.18 7.23 -38.58
C ILE A 136 8.52 8.58 -38.42
N ARG A 137 8.67 9.46 -39.43
CA ARG A 137 8.03 10.78 -39.44
C ARG A 137 6.51 10.64 -39.50
N ASP A 138 5.99 9.69 -40.25
CA ASP A 138 4.57 9.36 -40.37
C ASP A 138 4.06 8.73 -39.07
N LEU A 139 4.83 7.84 -38.41
CA LEU A 139 4.45 7.27 -37.11
C LEU A 139 4.39 8.36 -36.04
N VAL A 140 5.41 9.21 -35.95
CA VAL A 140 5.46 10.36 -35.02
C VAL A 140 4.33 11.34 -35.36
N SER A 141 4.16 11.73 -36.63
CA SER A 141 3.13 12.68 -37.06
C SER A 141 1.71 12.13 -36.94
N GLN A 142 1.49 10.84 -37.23
CA GLN A 142 0.20 10.17 -37.08
C GLN A 142 -0.18 10.09 -35.60
N LYS A 143 0.74 9.65 -34.75
CA LYS A 143 0.49 9.56 -33.30
C LYS A 143 0.27 10.94 -32.67
N LEU A 144 0.93 11.98 -33.17
CA LEU A 144 0.71 13.38 -32.74
C LEU A 144 -0.60 13.99 -33.26
N SER A 145 -1.06 13.61 -34.46
CA SER A 145 -2.27 14.20 -35.08
C SER A 145 -3.57 13.49 -34.73
N GLU A 146 -3.51 12.22 -34.32
CA GLU A 146 -4.71 11.42 -34.08
C GLU A 146 -5.31 11.55 -32.67
N ARG A 147 -4.55 11.95 -31.63
CA ARG A 147 -5.06 11.90 -30.24
C ARG A 147 -4.54 13.01 -29.34
N GLU A 148 -5.45 13.63 -28.58
CA GLU A 148 -5.14 14.64 -27.57
C GLU A 148 -4.41 14.07 -26.33
N ASP A 149 -4.35 12.74 -26.17
CA ASP A 149 -3.68 12.05 -25.05
C ASP A 149 -2.43 11.26 -25.52
N GLU A 150 -1.23 11.73 -25.15
CA GLU A 150 0.08 11.18 -25.53
C GLU A 150 0.34 9.77 -24.99
N THR A 151 -0.38 9.33 -23.94
CA THR A 151 -0.23 8.00 -23.31
C THR A 151 -0.66 6.85 -24.23
N ASP A 152 -1.53 7.12 -25.21
CA ASP A 152 -2.01 6.12 -26.16
C ASP A 152 -0.95 5.76 -27.23
N ALA A 153 0.16 6.49 -27.32
CA ALA A 153 1.18 6.22 -28.34
C ALA A 153 1.78 4.82 -28.20
N ILE A 154 1.88 4.34 -26.96
CA ILE A 154 2.48 3.06 -26.55
C ILE A 154 1.38 2.09 -26.08
N SER A 155 0.08 2.37 -26.33
CA SER A 155 -1.04 1.52 -25.90
C SER A 155 -0.96 0.07 -26.38
N ASP A 156 -0.17 -0.18 -27.43
CA ASP A 156 -0.02 -1.50 -28.01
C ASP A 156 1.02 -2.36 -27.27
N VAL A 157 1.89 -1.82 -26.40
CA VAL A 157 2.87 -2.65 -25.65
C VAL A 157 2.25 -3.27 -24.38
N SER A 158 3.00 -4.14 -23.70
CA SER A 158 2.55 -4.68 -22.41
C SER A 158 2.24 -3.59 -21.39
N THR A 159 1.31 -3.90 -20.47
CA THR A 159 0.93 -3.00 -19.36
C THR A 159 2.15 -2.51 -18.58
N TYR A 160 3.17 -3.35 -18.41
CA TYR A 160 4.43 -2.98 -17.77
C TYR A 160 5.13 -1.81 -18.47
N HIS A 161 5.49 -1.92 -19.76
CA HIS A 161 6.21 -0.82 -20.42
C HIS A 161 5.35 0.43 -20.57
N SER A 162 4.03 0.30 -20.73
CA SER A 162 3.11 1.45 -20.79
C SER A 162 3.11 2.27 -19.49
N GLU A 163 3.01 1.61 -18.33
CA GLU A 163 3.02 2.28 -17.02
C GLU A 163 4.40 2.88 -16.70
N LEU A 164 5.49 2.17 -17.02
CA LEU A 164 6.85 2.66 -16.78
C LEU A 164 7.21 3.83 -17.71
N TYR A 165 6.75 3.81 -18.96
CA TYR A 165 6.85 4.95 -19.86
C TYR A 165 6.08 6.17 -19.34
N THR A 166 4.86 5.96 -18.85
CA THR A 166 4.06 7.02 -18.23
C THR A 166 4.79 7.60 -17.03
N LEU A 167 5.35 6.75 -16.16
CA LEU A 167 6.17 7.19 -15.03
C LEU A 167 7.39 8.01 -15.49
N PHE A 168 8.12 7.53 -16.51
CA PHE A 168 9.27 8.22 -17.09
C PHE A 168 8.93 9.65 -17.51
N LEU A 169 7.84 9.84 -18.25
CA LEU A 169 7.43 11.17 -18.71
C LEU A 169 7.00 12.09 -17.56
N LEU A 170 6.27 11.54 -16.59
CA LEU A 170 5.78 12.30 -15.44
C LEU A 170 6.89 12.73 -14.49
N GLU A 171 7.90 11.88 -14.31
CA GLU A 171 8.96 12.10 -13.34
C GLU A 171 10.14 12.87 -13.92
N LEU A 172 10.49 12.65 -15.19
CA LEU A 172 11.70 13.22 -15.80
C LEU A 172 11.42 14.33 -16.83
N GLY A 173 10.18 14.50 -17.29
CA GLY A 173 9.78 15.52 -18.26
C GLY A 173 9.47 16.90 -17.66
N ASP A 174 9.12 17.86 -18.54
CA ASP A 174 8.90 19.29 -18.19
C ASP A 174 7.54 19.58 -17.52
N ARG A 175 6.53 18.72 -17.74
CA ARG A 175 5.16 18.90 -17.21
C ARG A 175 4.75 17.81 -16.23
N GLY A 176 5.63 17.50 -15.29
CA GLY A 176 5.29 16.57 -14.21
C GLY A 176 4.00 17.01 -13.52
N ILE A 177 3.14 16.05 -13.17
CA ILE A 177 1.92 16.29 -12.41
C ILE A 177 2.30 17.00 -11.12
N GLN A 178 1.82 18.24 -10.98
CA GLN A 178 2.14 19.08 -9.82
C GLN A 178 1.36 18.61 -8.59
N GLU A 179 0.22 17.95 -8.78
CA GLU A 179 -0.57 17.36 -7.71
C GLU A 179 0.16 16.15 -7.10
N PRO A 180 0.68 16.24 -5.86
CA PRO A 180 1.50 15.17 -5.29
C PRO A 180 0.74 13.84 -5.13
N HIS A 181 -0.58 13.89 -4.97
CA HIS A 181 -1.41 12.71 -4.81
C HIS A 181 -1.57 11.92 -6.12
N LEU A 182 -1.82 12.60 -7.25
CA LEU A 182 -1.90 11.95 -8.57
C LEU A 182 -0.55 11.34 -8.94
N ARG A 183 0.54 12.10 -8.76
CA ARG A 183 1.91 11.61 -8.96
C ARG A 183 2.16 10.32 -8.16
N LEU A 184 1.79 10.30 -6.88
CA LEU A 184 1.93 9.11 -6.03
C LEU A 184 1.12 7.91 -6.55
N GLU A 185 -0.08 8.13 -7.10
CA GLU A 185 -0.87 7.04 -7.69
C GLU A 185 -0.22 6.45 -8.94
N PHE A 186 0.35 7.27 -9.82
CA PHE A 186 1.12 6.78 -10.98
C PHE A 186 2.37 6.01 -10.56
N ILE A 187 3.13 6.55 -9.60
CA ILE A 187 4.29 5.89 -9.01
C ILE A 187 3.91 4.49 -8.47
N LYS A 188 2.80 4.40 -7.72
CA LYS A 188 2.30 3.13 -7.19
C LYS A 188 1.88 2.17 -8.30
N SER A 189 1.14 2.64 -9.30
CA SER A 189 0.68 1.83 -10.43
C SER A 189 1.86 1.18 -11.16
N ALA A 190 2.85 1.98 -11.55
CA ALA A 190 4.07 1.51 -12.18
C ALA A 190 4.83 0.49 -11.33
N SER A 191 4.84 0.67 -10.01
CA SER A 191 5.55 -0.24 -9.10
C SER A 191 4.87 -1.58 -8.93
N VAL A 192 3.53 -1.59 -8.95
CA VAL A 192 2.74 -2.82 -8.89
C VAL A 192 3.00 -3.66 -10.13
N VAL A 193 2.92 -3.08 -11.32
CA VAL A 193 3.17 -3.82 -12.56
C VAL A 193 4.62 -4.27 -12.64
N ALA A 194 5.58 -3.44 -12.24
CA ALA A 194 6.99 -3.81 -12.18
C ALA A 194 7.24 -5.00 -11.25
N ALA A 195 6.63 -5.01 -10.07
CA ALA A 195 6.78 -6.14 -9.15
C ALA A 195 6.14 -7.42 -9.68
N ALA A 196 4.95 -7.35 -10.27
CA ALA A 196 4.32 -8.52 -10.90
C ALA A 196 5.17 -9.08 -12.06
N GLU A 197 5.70 -8.20 -12.91
CA GLU A 197 6.61 -8.55 -14.01
C GLU A 197 7.90 -9.21 -13.49
N ARG A 198 8.55 -8.61 -12.48
CA ARG A 198 9.75 -9.17 -11.84
C ARG A 198 9.52 -10.59 -11.34
N ILE A 199 8.46 -10.82 -10.58
CA ILE A 199 8.14 -12.15 -10.04
C ILE A 199 7.90 -13.13 -11.17
N GLY A 200 7.13 -12.74 -12.19
CA GLY A 200 6.80 -13.63 -13.29
C GLY A 200 8.01 -14.08 -14.08
N TYR A 201 8.92 -13.18 -14.38
CA TYR A 201 10.15 -13.54 -15.07
C TYR A 201 11.17 -14.26 -14.18
N ALA A 202 11.20 -13.98 -12.87
CA ALA A 202 12.01 -14.78 -11.96
C ALA A 202 11.62 -16.27 -12.04
N TRP A 203 10.33 -16.57 -12.25
CA TRP A 203 9.90 -17.95 -12.53
C TRP A 203 10.28 -18.45 -13.93
N LEU A 204 10.16 -17.61 -14.96
CA LEU A 204 10.57 -17.99 -16.33
C LEU A 204 12.05 -18.36 -16.42
N GLU A 205 12.92 -17.63 -15.73
CA GLU A 205 14.37 -17.92 -15.67
C GLU A 205 14.69 -19.28 -15.04
N ASN A 206 13.77 -19.85 -14.28
CA ASN A 206 13.92 -21.15 -13.59
C ASN A 206 13.23 -22.31 -14.33
N ILE A 207 12.73 -22.05 -15.53
CA ILE A 207 12.22 -23.11 -16.41
C ILE A 207 13.39 -23.82 -17.07
N VAL A 208 13.51 -25.12 -16.79
CA VAL A 208 14.45 -26.00 -17.46
C VAL A 208 13.72 -26.75 -18.57
N ILE A 209 14.09 -26.46 -19.82
CA ILE A 209 13.56 -27.17 -20.99
C ILE A 209 14.37 -28.46 -21.16
N GLY A 210 13.80 -29.59 -20.72
CA GLY A 210 14.36 -30.92 -20.94
C GLY A 210 14.02 -31.45 -22.34
N GLN A 211 14.98 -32.08 -23.02
CA GLN A 211 14.70 -32.91 -24.19
C GLN A 211 14.20 -34.28 -23.72
N GLY A 212 12.90 -34.36 -23.40
CA GLY A 212 12.22 -35.63 -23.12
C GLY A 212 12.08 -36.47 -24.38
N SER A 213 12.00 -37.80 -24.22
CA SER A 213 11.89 -38.74 -25.35
C SER A 213 10.59 -38.62 -26.16
N ASN A 214 9.61 -37.81 -25.71
CA ASN A 214 8.29 -37.62 -26.34
C ASN A 214 7.95 -36.14 -26.65
N GLY A 215 8.87 -35.19 -26.48
CA GLY A 215 8.63 -33.76 -26.65
C GLY A 215 9.49 -32.90 -25.71
N GLN A 216 9.30 -31.58 -25.77
CA GLN A 216 9.86 -30.67 -24.77
C GLN A 216 9.12 -30.88 -23.44
N ASP A 217 9.79 -31.49 -22.47
CA ASP A 217 9.29 -31.57 -21.09
C ASP A 217 9.79 -30.32 -20.36
N VAL A 218 8.86 -29.46 -19.95
CA VAL A 218 9.16 -28.28 -19.14
C VAL A 218 9.11 -28.72 -17.67
N VAL A 219 10.22 -28.54 -16.96
CA VAL A 219 10.27 -28.73 -15.51
C VAL A 219 10.61 -27.40 -14.87
N ILE A 220 9.84 -27.01 -13.87
CA ILE A 220 10.11 -25.81 -13.07
C ILE A 220 10.84 -26.26 -11.81
N ASP A 221 12.06 -25.73 -11.63
CA ASP A 221 12.80 -25.94 -10.39
C ASP A 221 12.26 -24.97 -9.32
N PHE A 222 11.42 -25.48 -8.42
CA PHE A 222 10.96 -24.76 -7.22
C PHE A 222 12.07 -24.68 -6.15
N GLY A 223 13.30 -24.39 -6.59
CA GLY A 223 14.56 -24.58 -5.89
C GLY A 223 14.83 -23.60 -4.77
N SER A 224 13.90 -23.44 -3.82
CA SER A 224 14.28 -22.92 -2.50
C SER A 224 15.34 -23.86 -1.92
N ASP A 225 16.60 -23.43 -1.96
CA ASP A 225 17.70 -24.16 -1.34
C ASP A 225 17.30 -24.47 0.10
N PRO A 226 17.19 -25.75 0.49
CA PRO A 226 16.78 -26.11 1.85
C PRO A 226 17.74 -25.56 2.92
N ASN A 227 18.94 -25.10 2.52
CA ASN A 227 19.93 -24.45 3.37
C ASN A 227 20.12 -22.96 3.06
N GLY A 228 19.33 -22.40 2.14
CA GLY A 228 19.43 -21.01 1.72
C GLY A 228 19.10 -20.08 2.88
N LYS A 229 19.96 -19.10 3.10
CA LYS A 229 19.83 -18.10 4.16
C LYS A 229 19.29 -16.80 3.59
N LEU A 230 18.66 -15.98 4.42
CA LEU A 230 18.11 -14.68 4.00
C LEU A 230 19.11 -13.84 3.19
N ARG A 231 20.36 -13.76 3.65
CA ARG A 231 21.45 -13.04 2.98
C ARG A 231 21.88 -13.58 1.61
N ASP A 232 21.50 -14.82 1.27
CA ASP A 232 21.89 -15.47 0.02
C ASP A 232 20.98 -15.03 -1.14
N TYR A 233 19.87 -14.36 -0.84
CA TYR A 233 18.87 -13.93 -1.82
C TYR A 233 18.89 -12.42 -2.06
N ARG A 234 18.38 -12.01 -3.23
CA ARG A 234 18.23 -10.59 -3.59
C ARG A 234 16.85 -10.11 -3.16
N GLN A 235 16.82 -8.96 -2.49
CA GLN A 235 15.57 -8.24 -2.24
C GLN A 235 15.19 -7.42 -3.48
N GLY A 236 13.92 -7.47 -3.85
CA GLY A 236 13.39 -6.66 -4.96
C GLY A 236 13.35 -5.16 -4.63
N ILE A 237 13.03 -4.35 -5.64
CA ILE A 237 12.59 -2.97 -5.40
C ILE A 237 11.21 -3.06 -4.71
N PRO A 238 11.01 -2.39 -3.56
CA PRO A 238 9.71 -2.40 -2.87
C PRO A 238 8.59 -1.88 -3.78
N VAL A 239 7.33 -2.20 -3.47
CA VAL A 239 6.17 -1.64 -4.20
C VAL A 239 5.70 -0.35 -3.53
N THR A 240 5.70 -0.31 -2.20
CA THR A 240 5.33 0.84 -1.38
C THR A 240 6.57 1.67 -1.04
N PHE A 241 6.51 2.96 -1.40
CA PHE A 241 7.66 3.89 -1.31
C PHE A 241 7.87 4.51 0.07
N ASP A 242 6.76 4.87 0.71
CA ASP A 242 6.77 5.49 2.03
C ASP A 242 5.59 4.92 2.82
N PRO A 243 5.75 3.69 3.36
CA PRO A 243 4.74 3.13 4.23
C PRO A 243 4.54 4.07 5.42
N CYS A 244 3.28 4.42 5.66
CA CYS A 244 2.90 5.37 6.69
C CYS A 244 3.46 6.78 6.51
N HIS A 245 3.54 7.30 5.29
CA HIS A 245 3.90 8.70 4.97
C HIS A 245 3.14 9.80 5.77
N TRP A 246 2.13 9.47 6.58
CA TRP A 246 1.46 10.37 7.53
C TRP A 246 2.16 10.50 8.88
N LEU A 247 3.02 9.57 9.25
CA LEU A 247 3.86 9.67 10.44
C LEU A 247 5.02 10.60 10.12
N LYS A 248 4.83 11.90 10.35
CA LYS A 248 5.88 12.93 10.25
C LYS A 248 7.00 12.57 11.21
N LEU A 249 8.08 11.99 10.70
CA LEU A 249 9.33 11.94 11.45
C LEU A 249 10.04 13.26 11.20
N GLU A 250 10.09 14.11 12.21
CA GLU A 250 11.07 15.17 12.21
C GLU A 250 12.45 14.49 12.17
N ARG A 251 13.07 14.43 10.99
CA ARG A 251 14.49 14.07 10.91
C ARG A 251 15.20 15.07 11.81
N PRO A 252 15.92 14.64 12.87
CA PRO A 252 16.61 15.56 13.74
C PRO A 252 17.52 16.44 12.87
N SER A 253 17.21 17.73 12.81
CA SER A 253 17.96 18.70 12.01
C SER A 253 19.27 19.02 12.72
N GLY A 254 20.23 18.08 12.66
CA GLY A 254 21.56 18.26 13.21
C GLY A 254 22.35 16.97 13.36
N ALA A 255 23.57 16.94 12.80
CA ALA A 255 24.48 15.79 12.81
C ALA A 255 25.09 15.42 14.18
N VAL A 256 24.69 16.07 15.28
CA VAL A 256 25.44 16.00 16.56
C VAL A 256 24.62 15.47 17.74
N ALA A 257 23.33 15.20 17.58
CA ALA A 257 22.56 14.39 18.53
C ALA A 257 21.30 13.84 17.86
N ALA A 258 21.45 12.89 16.94
CA ALA A 258 20.40 11.91 16.73
C ALA A 258 20.23 11.17 18.06
N LYS A 259 19.34 11.66 18.93
CA LYS A 259 18.89 10.89 20.09
C LYS A 259 18.47 9.51 19.57
N LEU A 260 18.59 8.51 20.43
CA LEU A 260 18.03 7.17 20.24
C LEU A 260 16.49 7.17 20.10
N ASP A 261 15.87 8.34 19.91
CA ASP A 261 14.47 8.54 19.61
C ASP A 261 14.15 7.72 18.33
N GLY A 262 13.24 6.76 18.49
CA GLY A 262 12.89 5.78 17.46
C GLY A 262 13.68 4.45 17.40
N LEU A 263 14.76 4.27 18.16
CA LEU A 263 15.46 2.97 18.25
C LEU A 263 14.93 2.14 19.44
N PRO A 264 14.87 0.79 19.33
CA PRO A 264 14.38 -0.03 20.42
C PRO A 264 15.34 0.00 21.62
N HIS A 265 14.82 -0.16 22.83
CA HIS A 265 15.64 -0.20 24.05
C HIS A 265 16.60 -1.39 24.07
N TYR A 266 16.13 -2.56 23.63
CA TYR A 266 16.94 -3.78 23.52
C TYR A 266 16.89 -4.36 22.12
N VAL A 267 17.99 -5.02 21.74
CA VAL A 267 18.08 -5.88 20.57
C VAL A 267 18.78 -7.19 20.94
N TRP A 268 18.55 -8.24 20.15
CA TRP A 268 19.25 -9.51 20.24
C TRP A 268 20.54 -9.47 19.41
N ASP A 269 21.68 -9.68 20.06
CA ASP A 269 22.98 -9.84 19.39
C ASP A 269 23.12 -11.29 18.89
N ILE A 270 23.13 -11.47 17.57
CA ILE A 270 23.14 -12.80 16.93
C ILE A 270 24.42 -13.57 17.29
N GLU A 271 25.57 -12.91 17.23
CA GLU A 271 26.87 -13.54 17.47
C GLU A 271 27.04 -13.92 18.95
N LYS A 272 26.70 -13.00 19.85
CA LYS A 272 26.83 -13.22 21.30
C LYS A 272 25.68 -14.03 21.90
N ARG A 273 24.60 -14.26 21.14
CA ARG A 273 23.37 -14.95 21.55
C ARG A 273 22.84 -14.41 22.87
N LYS A 274 22.66 -13.08 22.95
CA LYS A 274 22.12 -12.41 24.13
C LYS A 274 21.41 -11.11 23.79
N THR A 275 20.45 -10.73 24.64
CA THR A 275 19.81 -9.41 24.59
C THR A 275 20.79 -8.34 25.10
N VAL A 276 20.95 -7.25 24.35
CA VAL A 276 21.83 -6.12 24.66
C VAL A 276 21.07 -4.80 24.52
N GLN A 277 21.50 -3.78 25.28
CA GLN A 277 20.90 -2.44 25.18
C GLN A 277 21.39 -1.74 23.92
N MET A 278 20.48 -1.11 23.18
CA MET A 278 20.80 -0.42 21.93
C MET A 278 21.79 0.73 22.15
N ASP A 279 21.63 1.48 23.25
CA ASP A 279 22.50 2.60 23.65
C ASP A 279 23.96 2.19 23.90
N SER A 280 24.21 0.90 24.14
CA SER A 280 25.56 0.36 24.35
C SER A 280 26.28 0.01 23.04
N LEU A 281 25.61 0.12 21.90
CA LEU A 281 26.12 -0.23 20.58
C LEU A 281 26.75 0.98 19.89
N LEU A 282 27.51 0.72 18.82
CA LEU A 282 28.10 1.78 18.01
C LEU A 282 27.00 2.63 17.35
N PRO A 283 27.19 3.96 17.23
CA PRO A 283 26.28 4.82 16.45
C PRO A 283 26.08 4.26 15.04
N GLY A 284 24.82 4.16 14.60
CA GLY A 284 24.46 3.59 13.30
C GLY A 284 24.37 2.06 13.27
N ALA A 285 24.31 1.39 14.43
CA ALA A 285 24.02 -0.04 14.50
C ALA A 285 22.71 -0.36 13.75
N LYS A 286 22.81 -1.25 12.76
CA LYS A 286 21.67 -1.75 11.98
C LYS A 286 21.09 -3.00 12.65
N TYR A 287 19.78 -3.16 12.59
CA TYR A 287 19.08 -4.34 13.07
C TYR A 287 18.00 -4.80 12.08
N SER A 288 17.73 -6.10 12.06
CA SER A 288 16.54 -6.67 11.42
C SER A 288 15.39 -6.76 12.42
N ILE A 289 14.15 -6.87 11.94
CA ILE A 289 12.98 -7.06 12.78
C ILE A 289 12.21 -8.32 12.41
N ILE A 290 11.74 -9.06 13.42
CA ILE A 290 10.93 -10.27 13.25
C ILE A 290 9.53 -10.00 13.80
N SER A 291 8.60 -9.90 12.87
CA SER A 291 7.17 -9.95 13.14
C SER A 291 6.73 -11.40 13.32
N HIS A 292 5.96 -11.67 14.37
CA HIS A 292 5.38 -12.99 14.59
C HIS A 292 4.11 -12.89 15.44
N THR A 293 3.46 -14.02 15.72
CA THR A 293 2.33 -14.05 16.65
C THR A 293 2.60 -15.03 17.78
N TRP A 294 2.25 -14.62 19.00
CA TRP A 294 2.46 -15.45 20.19
C TRP A 294 1.36 -15.29 21.24
N GLY A 295 0.81 -14.09 21.43
CA GLY A 295 -0.10 -13.78 22.55
C GLY A 295 -1.34 -14.68 22.69
N ARG A 296 -1.89 -15.21 21.58
CA ARG A 296 -3.05 -16.14 21.60
C ARG A 296 -2.69 -17.58 22.00
N TRP A 297 -1.40 -17.91 21.98
CA TRP A 297 -0.87 -19.23 22.35
C TRP A 297 0.03 -19.14 23.58
N ARG A 298 0.03 -17.99 24.25
CA ARG A 298 0.72 -17.74 25.52
C ARG A 298 0.12 -18.64 26.60
N GLU A 299 0.99 -19.32 27.32
CA GLU A 299 0.65 -20.00 28.58
C GLU A 299 0.97 -19.09 29.79
N GLU A 300 0.42 -19.41 30.96
CA GLU A 300 0.63 -18.61 32.18
C GLU A 300 2.09 -18.64 32.66
N ALA A 301 2.81 -19.72 32.36
CA ALA A 301 4.19 -19.91 32.80
C ALA A 301 5.18 -19.09 31.95
N GLY A 302 6.21 -18.57 32.63
CA GLY A 302 7.43 -18.04 31.99
C GLY A 302 8.57 -19.05 32.09
N ILE A 303 9.45 -19.06 31.10
CA ILE A 303 10.63 -19.92 31.02
C ILE A 303 11.91 -19.10 30.81
N ARG A 304 13.04 -19.60 31.31
CA ARG A 304 14.36 -19.02 31.07
C ARG A 304 14.85 -19.39 29.68
N VAL A 305 15.14 -18.37 28.87
CA VAL A 305 15.84 -18.49 27.59
C VAL A 305 17.27 -17.99 27.79
N ASN A 306 18.27 -18.75 27.31
CA ASN A 306 19.67 -18.37 27.49
C ASN A 306 19.94 -17.01 26.81
N GLY A 307 20.63 -16.11 27.49
CA GLY A 307 20.93 -14.77 26.97
C GLY A 307 19.82 -13.71 27.15
N VAL A 308 18.62 -14.10 27.63
CA VAL A 308 17.51 -13.16 27.92
C VAL A 308 17.43 -12.89 29.44
N PRO A 309 17.43 -11.63 29.90
CA PRO A 309 17.52 -11.34 31.33
C PRO A 309 16.20 -11.51 32.11
N TRP A 310 15.05 -11.54 31.42
CA TRP A 310 13.72 -11.79 32.00
C TRP A 310 13.18 -13.19 31.64
N LEU A 311 12.02 -13.56 32.19
CA LEU A 311 11.30 -14.76 31.79
C LEU A 311 10.56 -14.51 30.47
N VAL A 312 10.72 -15.43 29.53
CA VAL A 312 9.99 -15.43 28.26
C VAL A 312 8.72 -16.27 28.42
N PRO A 313 7.54 -15.80 28.00
CA PRO A 313 6.31 -16.59 28.07
C PRO A 313 6.44 -17.93 27.34
N VAL A 314 5.88 -19.00 27.90
CA VAL A 314 5.77 -20.28 27.21
C VAL A 314 4.70 -20.16 26.11
N ILE A 315 4.96 -20.75 24.95
CA ILE A 315 4.10 -20.69 23.76
C ILE A 315 3.78 -22.12 23.31
N SER A 316 2.51 -22.44 23.16
CA SER A 316 2.08 -23.82 22.83
C SER A 316 2.40 -24.28 21.40
N ARG A 317 2.85 -23.38 20.51
CA ARG A 317 3.12 -23.64 19.08
C ARG A 317 4.57 -24.06 18.78
N TYR A 318 5.52 -23.67 19.61
CA TYR A 318 6.95 -23.91 19.42
C TYR A 318 7.72 -23.71 20.73
N ASP A 319 8.89 -24.31 20.85
CA ASP A 319 9.75 -24.13 22.02
C ASP A 319 10.54 -22.82 21.91
N VAL A 320 10.25 -21.87 22.80
CA VAL A 320 10.93 -20.57 22.83
C VAL A 320 12.43 -20.66 23.11
N ARG A 321 12.90 -21.80 23.64
CA ARG A 321 14.34 -22.04 23.88
C ARG A 321 15.13 -22.25 22.60
N ASP A 322 14.47 -22.61 21.50
CA ASP A 322 15.11 -22.85 20.21
C ASP A 322 15.32 -21.56 19.40
N ILE A 323 14.57 -20.50 19.71
CA ILE A 323 14.59 -19.22 18.98
C ILE A 323 16.01 -18.64 18.83
N PRO A 324 16.87 -18.56 19.88
CA PRO A 324 18.26 -18.10 19.74
C PRO A 324 19.06 -18.80 18.63
N GLN A 325 18.91 -20.12 18.51
CA GLN A 325 19.60 -20.92 17.50
C GLN A 325 18.96 -20.68 16.13
N MET A 326 17.63 -20.68 16.05
CA MET A 326 16.90 -20.43 14.80
C MET A 326 17.24 -19.06 14.18
N ILE A 327 17.30 -17.99 14.98
CA ILE A 327 17.72 -16.65 14.51
C ILE A 327 19.15 -16.68 13.96
N SER A 328 20.05 -17.43 14.61
CA SER A 328 21.44 -17.59 14.13
C SER A 328 21.50 -18.30 12.77
N ASP A 329 20.60 -19.27 12.56
CA ASP A 329 20.59 -20.10 11.36
C ASP A 329 19.90 -19.43 10.17
N ALA A 330 18.93 -18.54 10.42
CA ALA A 330 18.20 -17.78 9.41
C ALA A 330 19.09 -16.90 8.51
N GLY A 331 20.27 -16.51 9.02
CA GLY A 331 21.32 -15.82 8.26
C GLY A 331 20.93 -14.42 7.81
N PHE A 332 20.45 -13.60 8.75
CA PHE A 332 20.31 -12.16 8.59
C PHE A 332 21.63 -11.48 8.19
N ASN A 333 21.53 -10.36 7.47
CA ASN A 333 22.67 -9.52 7.12
C ASN A 333 23.11 -8.64 8.29
N GLU A 334 22.16 -8.20 9.11
CA GLU A 334 22.42 -7.37 10.27
C GLU A 334 22.92 -8.19 11.47
N PRO A 335 23.81 -7.63 12.30
CA PRO A 335 24.32 -8.32 13.48
C PRO A 335 23.33 -8.36 14.65
N TYR A 336 22.26 -7.54 14.59
CA TYR A 336 21.26 -7.41 15.64
C TYR A 336 19.87 -7.69 15.09
N VAL A 337 19.01 -8.26 15.93
CA VAL A 337 17.61 -8.52 15.61
C VAL A 337 16.72 -7.99 16.71
N TRP A 338 15.60 -7.37 16.34
CA TRP A 338 14.52 -7.08 17.25
C TRP A 338 13.40 -8.11 17.07
N MET A 339 13.02 -8.74 18.17
CA MET A 339 11.85 -9.61 18.28
C MET A 339 11.23 -9.32 19.64
N ASP A 340 9.99 -8.87 19.67
CA ASP A 340 9.29 -8.40 20.88
C ASP A 340 9.41 -9.39 22.06
N LEU A 341 9.35 -10.69 21.79
CA LEU A 341 9.48 -11.76 22.78
C LEU A 341 10.86 -11.80 23.48
N LEU A 342 11.93 -11.42 22.79
CA LEU A 342 13.31 -11.40 23.30
C LEU A 342 13.80 -10.00 23.70
N CYS A 343 13.13 -8.95 23.23
CA CYS A 343 13.58 -7.55 23.32
C CYS A 343 12.66 -6.66 24.17
N ILE A 344 11.41 -7.06 24.41
CA ILE A 344 10.52 -6.38 25.35
C ILE A 344 10.32 -7.27 26.58
N PRO A 345 10.62 -6.77 27.79
CA PRO A 345 10.28 -7.46 29.03
C PRO A 345 8.78 -7.74 29.14
N GLN A 346 8.42 -8.97 29.52
CA GLN A 346 7.02 -9.46 29.50
C GLN A 346 6.38 -9.53 30.89
N GLU A 347 7.13 -9.24 31.96
CA GLU A 347 6.66 -9.28 33.35
C GLU A 347 6.23 -7.88 33.82
N MET A 348 4.92 -7.67 33.93
CA MET A 348 4.35 -6.35 34.28
C MET A 348 4.44 -6.02 35.78
N GLU A 349 4.65 -7.00 36.64
CA GLU A 349 4.79 -6.83 38.10
C GLU A 349 6.17 -6.30 38.51
N VAL A 350 7.15 -6.35 37.60
CA VAL A 350 8.51 -5.86 37.84
C VAL A 350 8.59 -4.42 37.32
N GLN A 351 8.72 -3.45 38.24
CA GLN A 351 8.61 -2.01 37.92
C GLN A 351 9.46 -1.57 36.72
N TRP A 352 10.76 -1.90 36.70
CA TRP A 352 11.64 -1.48 35.62
C TRP A 352 11.30 -2.14 34.27
N GLN A 353 10.81 -3.39 34.28
CA GLN A 353 10.32 -4.10 33.08
C GLN A 353 9.04 -3.45 32.54
N SER A 354 8.10 -3.14 33.44
CA SER A 354 6.85 -2.45 33.14
C SER A 354 7.11 -1.06 32.53
N GLU A 355 8.10 -0.32 33.06
CA GLU A 355 8.51 0.98 32.51
C GLU A 355 9.03 0.88 31.07
N ILE A 356 9.86 -0.12 30.76
CA ILE A 356 10.34 -0.35 29.39
C ILE A 356 9.18 -0.74 28.47
N CYS A 357 8.29 -1.64 28.91
CA CYS A 357 7.13 -2.05 28.13
C CYS A 357 6.22 -0.84 27.78
N LYS A 358 5.97 0.05 28.75
CA LYS A 358 5.20 1.29 28.56
C LYS A 358 5.86 2.24 27.54
N GLN A 359 7.19 2.25 27.46
CA GLN A 359 7.94 3.08 26.52
C GLN A 359 7.95 2.47 25.11
N GLU A 360 8.11 1.15 24.99
CA GLU A 360 8.27 0.46 23.70
C GLU A 360 6.94 0.28 22.94
N LEU A 361 5.82 0.05 23.63
CA LEU A 361 4.53 -0.21 22.97
C LEU A 361 4.03 0.94 22.09
N PRO A 362 4.08 2.22 22.50
CA PRO A 362 3.70 3.34 21.63
C PRO A 362 4.69 3.59 20.49
N ARG A 363 5.92 3.07 20.58
CA ARG A 363 7.02 3.32 19.64
C ARG A 363 7.19 2.23 18.58
N GLN A 364 6.31 1.24 18.55
CA GLN A 364 6.37 0.12 17.59
C GLN A 364 6.52 0.59 16.14
N ALA A 365 5.81 1.63 15.71
CA ALA A 365 5.94 2.16 14.35
C ALA A 365 7.34 2.69 14.05
N GLU A 366 7.96 3.39 14.98
CA GLU A 366 9.33 3.90 14.83
C GLU A 366 10.35 2.74 14.79
N ILE A 367 10.19 1.76 15.68
CA ILE A 367 11.06 0.58 15.76
C ILE A 367 10.98 -0.26 14.47
N PHE A 368 9.78 -0.51 13.95
CA PHE A 368 9.62 -1.24 12.69
C PHE A 368 10.17 -0.47 11.50
N ARG A 369 9.92 0.84 11.43
CA ARG A 369 10.38 1.71 10.35
C ARG A 369 11.91 1.83 10.30
N ASN A 370 12.58 1.86 11.45
CA ASN A 370 14.04 2.01 11.52
C ASN A 370 14.82 0.70 11.30
N ALA A 371 14.15 -0.46 11.25
CA ALA A 371 14.81 -1.73 10.97
C ALA A 371 15.32 -1.76 9.52
N SER A 372 16.50 -2.32 9.27
CA SER A 372 17.05 -2.44 7.91
C SER A 372 16.35 -3.54 7.11
N THR A 373 16.12 -4.68 7.75
CA THR A 373 15.39 -5.81 7.15
C THR A 373 14.18 -6.13 8.04
N ALA A 374 13.05 -6.50 7.44
CA ALA A 374 11.87 -6.97 8.18
C ALA A 374 11.40 -8.32 7.64
N VAL A 375 11.03 -9.22 8.55
CA VAL A 375 10.54 -10.56 8.20
C VAL A 375 9.31 -10.91 9.02
N VAL A 376 8.46 -11.77 8.46
CA VAL A 376 7.36 -12.43 9.16
C VAL A 376 7.73 -13.89 9.37
N TRP A 377 7.78 -14.34 10.61
CA TRP A 377 7.95 -15.77 10.91
C TRP A 377 6.60 -16.46 11.15
N LEU A 378 6.24 -17.37 10.26
CA LEU A 378 5.00 -18.14 10.29
C LEU A 378 5.25 -19.53 10.86
N ALA A 379 5.25 -19.64 12.19
CA ALA A 379 5.46 -20.91 12.88
C ALA A 379 4.41 -22.01 12.56
N ASP A 380 3.29 -21.66 11.94
CA ASP A 380 2.20 -22.58 11.55
C ASP A 380 2.27 -23.03 10.08
N VAL A 381 3.28 -22.59 9.31
CA VAL A 381 3.46 -22.94 7.90
C VAL A 381 4.64 -23.88 7.77
N ASP A 382 4.40 -25.13 7.39
CA ASP A 382 5.44 -26.17 7.37
C ASP A 382 6.38 -26.08 6.16
N SER A 383 5.87 -25.63 5.00
CA SER A 383 6.65 -25.52 3.77
C SER A 383 6.07 -24.49 2.81
N TRP A 384 6.93 -23.94 1.95
CA TRP A 384 6.55 -23.01 0.88
C TRP A 384 6.15 -23.66 -0.43
N THR A 385 6.33 -24.97 -0.61
CA THR A 385 6.10 -25.66 -1.89
C THR A 385 4.77 -25.29 -2.57
N GLY A 386 3.64 -25.44 -1.87
CA GLY A 386 2.33 -25.08 -2.44
C GLY A 386 2.14 -23.57 -2.65
N MET A 387 2.80 -22.72 -1.85
CA MET A 387 2.78 -21.27 -2.04
C MET A 387 3.62 -20.85 -3.26
N GLU A 388 4.82 -21.41 -3.44
CA GLU A 388 5.71 -21.17 -4.58
C GLU A 388 5.02 -21.55 -5.89
N SER A 389 4.40 -22.73 -5.96
CA SER A 389 3.64 -23.16 -7.15
C SER A 389 2.38 -22.32 -7.39
N ALA A 390 1.70 -21.86 -6.35
CA ALA A 390 0.57 -20.94 -6.48
C ALA A 390 1.01 -19.57 -7.04
N VAL A 391 2.11 -19.02 -6.52
CA VAL A 391 2.68 -17.75 -7.01
C VAL A 391 3.14 -17.90 -8.45
N ALA A 392 3.85 -18.97 -8.80
CA ALA A 392 4.25 -19.25 -10.19
C ALA A 392 3.03 -19.33 -11.12
N SER A 393 1.94 -19.95 -10.69
CA SER A 393 0.68 -20.00 -11.45
C SER A 393 0.07 -18.63 -11.69
N LEU A 394 -0.03 -17.79 -10.65
CA LEU A 394 -0.51 -16.41 -10.78
C LEU A 394 0.39 -15.59 -11.70
N SER A 395 1.70 -15.74 -11.54
CA SER A 395 2.72 -15.10 -12.38
C SER A 395 2.57 -15.41 -13.85
N PHE A 396 2.41 -16.69 -14.23
CA PHE A 396 2.21 -17.03 -15.62
C PHE A 396 0.87 -16.53 -16.15
N GLN A 397 -0.19 -16.51 -15.34
CA GLN A 397 -1.48 -15.93 -15.74
C GLN A 397 -1.37 -14.42 -16.01
N TYR A 398 -0.64 -13.70 -15.15
CA TYR A 398 -0.32 -12.30 -15.36
C TYR A 398 0.46 -12.10 -16.67
N LEU A 399 1.56 -12.82 -16.86
CA LEU A 399 2.39 -12.70 -18.06
C LEU A 399 1.62 -13.05 -19.35
N SER A 400 0.74 -14.06 -19.32
CA SER A 400 -0.10 -14.40 -20.47
C SER A 400 -1.05 -13.27 -20.88
N ARG A 401 -1.54 -12.48 -19.92
CA ARG A 401 -2.44 -11.34 -20.18
C ARG A 401 -1.67 -10.09 -20.60
N ALA A 402 -0.50 -9.88 -20.01
CA ALA A 402 0.36 -8.75 -20.30
C ALA A 402 1.06 -8.87 -21.66
N SER A 403 1.14 -10.08 -22.24
CA SER A 403 1.79 -10.31 -23.53
C SER A 403 0.99 -9.76 -24.71
N MET A 404 1.69 -9.12 -25.64
CA MET A 404 1.15 -8.71 -26.94
C MET A 404 0.66 -9.91 -27.79
N PRO A 405 -0.51 -9.80 -28.45
CA PRO A 405 -0.96 -10.79 -29.43
C PRO A 405 0.04 -10.92 -30.60
N GLY A 406 0.51 -12.15 -30.85
CA GLY A 406 1.38 -12.45 -32.00
C GLY A 406 2.89 -12.41 -31.71
N TYR A 407 3.30 -12.18 -30.45
CA TYR A 407 4.70 -12.22 -30.05
C TYR A 407 5.08 -13.58 -29.44
N GLU A 408 6.05 -14.28 -30.06
CA GLU A 408 6.59 -15.54 -29.55
C GLU A 408 7.68 -15.26 -28.51
N ARG A 409 7.40 -15.53 -27.23
CA ARG A 409 8.42 -15.57 -26.18
C ARG A 409 9.32 -16.80 -26.36
N SER A 410 10.56 -16.72 -25.89
CA SER A 410 11.50 -17.86 -25.88
C SER A 410 10.97 -19.07 -25.11
N VAL A 411 10.10 -18.83 -24.13
CA VAL A 411 9.39 -19.86 -23.36
C VAL A 411 7.89 -19.72 -23.60
N ASP A 412 7.26 -20.81 -24.01
CA ASP A 412 5.80 -20.92 -24.11
C ASP A 412 5.18 -20.89 -22.70
N ILE A 413 4.54 -19.77 -22.35
CA ILE A 413 3.88 -19.59 -21.06
C ILE A 413 2.78 -20.64 -20.85
N GLY A 414 2.09 -21.07 -21.91
CA GLY A 414 1.07 -22.12 -21.83
C GLY A 414 1.66 -23.48 -21.44
N LEU A 415 2.85 -23.82 -21.96
CA LEU A 415 3.59 -25.01 -21.51
C LEU A 415 4.03 -24.88 -20.05
N ALA A 416 4.51 -23.70 -19.65
CA ALA A 416 4.91 -23.44 -18.26
C ALA A 416 3.73 -23.58 -17.27
N GLN A 417 2.56 -23.03 -17.62
CA GLN A 417 1.32 -23.16 -16.84
C GLN A 417 0.93 -24.63 -16.67
N LYS A 418 0.95 -25.39 -17.76
CA LYS A 418 0.62 -26.82 -17.74
C LYS A 418 1.61 -27.63 -16.90
N ALA A 419 2.88 -27.25 -16.90
CA ALA A 419 3.92 -27.95 -16.14
C ALA A 419 3.73 -27.88 -14.62
N ILE A 420 3.06 -26.82 -14.12
CA ILE A 420 2.84 -26.60 -12.68
C ILE A 420 1.39 -26.80 -12.24
N GLU A 421 0.50 -27.19 -13.17
CA GLU A 421 -0.94 -27.26 -12.92
C GLU A 421 -1.26 -28.16 -11.72
N LYS A 422 -0.53 -29.27 -11.57
CA LYS A 422 -0.71 -30.22 -10.47
C LYS A 422 -0.22 -29.66 -9.15
N GLU A 423 0.98 -29.09 -9.11
CA GLU A 423 1.61 -28.52 -7.92
C GLU A 423 0.84 -27.28 -7.44
N ALA A 424 0.26 -26.50 -8.36
CA ALA A 424 -0.62 -25.37 -8.04
C ALA A 424 -1.94 -25.79 -7.36
N GLN A 425 -2.31 -27.08 -7.36
CA GLN A 425 -3.43 -27.60 -6.57
C GLN A 425 -3.06 -27.89 -5.11
N GLU A 426 -1.78 -27.81 -4.75
CA GLU A 426 -1.37 -27.95 -3.36
C GLU A 426 -1.86 -26.77 -2.50
N SER A 427 -2.00 -27.03 -1.20
CA SER A 427 -2.34 -25.95 -0.27
C SER A 427 -1.15 -25.04 -0.06
N THR A 428 -1.41 -23.74 0.04
CA THR A 428 -0.42 -22.72 0.37
C THR A 428 0.11 -22.84 1.81
N GLY A 429 -0.58 -23.59 2.67
CA GLY A 429 -0.32 -23.62 4.12
C GLY A 429 -0.80 -22.36 4.86
N LEU A 430 -1.16 -21.29 4.14
CA LEU A 430 -1.66 -20.04 4.72
C LEU A 430 -3.16 -20.10 5.03
N TRP A 431 -3.88 -21.09 4.51
CA TRP A 431 -5.30 -21.33 4.77
C TRP A 431 -5.48 -22.63 5.58
N ILE A 432 -5.54 -22.51 6.91
CA ILE A 432 -5.55 -23.64 7.84
C ILE A 432 -6.96 -24.24 7.92
N THR A 433 -7.09 -25.52 7.59
CA THR A 433 -8.33 -26.30 7.75
C THR A 433 -8.26 -27.16 9.01
N ASN A 434 -8.87 -26.68 10.10
CA ASN A 434 -8.96 -27.46 11.34
C ASN A 434 -10.03 -28.55 11.19
N SER A 435 -9.65 -29.74 10.71
CA SER A 435 -10.49 -30.94 10.79
C SER A 435 -10.34 -31.56 12.17
N THR A 436 -11.12 -31.11 13.15
CA THR A 436 -11.07 -31.72 14.49
C THR A 436 -12.04 -32.88 14.70
N ASP A 437 -13.21 -32.98 14.07
CA ASP A 437 -14.14 -34.12 14.36
C ASP A 437 -15.20 -34.45 13.28
N GLY A 438 -14.92 -34.21 11.99
CA GLY A 438 -15.84 -34.57 10.90
C GLY A 438 -17.18 -33.82 10.89
N ARG A 439 -17.32 -32.76 11.71
CA ARG A 439 -18.42 -31.79 11.65
C ARG A 439 -17.82 -30.38 11.69
N ASP A 440 -18.11 -29.62 10.64
CA ASP A 440 -17.68 -28.24 10.37
C ASP A 440 -16.16 -27.96 10.41
N VAL A 441 -15.52 -28.10 9.24
CA VAL A 441 -14.16 -27.59 9.01
C VAL A 441 -14.23 -26.06 8.92
N LYS A 442 -14.06 -25.35 10.05
CA LYS A 442 -13.88 -23.89 10.01
C LYS A 442 -12.45 -23.60 9.53
N ALA A 443 -12.33 -23.38 8.23
CA ALA A 443 -11.07 -22.97 7.63
C ALA A 443 -10.79 -21.50 7.98
N SER A 444 -9.55 -21.17 8.32
CA SER A 444 -9.15 -19.81 8.71
C SER A 444 -7.74 -19.48 8.20
N PRO A 445 -7.46 -18.19 7.92
CA PRO A 445 -6.09 -17.74 7.65
C PRO A 445 -5.11 -18.15 8.75
N ALA A 446 -3.83 -18.31 8.40
CA ALA A 446 -2.75 -18.48 9.35
C ALA A 446 -2.78 -17.37 10.42
N GLY A 447 -2.36 -17.71 11.64
CA GLY A 447 -2.59 -16.86 12.80
C GLY A 447 -2.07 -15.43 12.62
N TRP A 448 -0.91 -15.26 11.97
CA TRP A 448 -0.37 -13.94 11.66
C TRP A 448 -1.34 -13.04 10.88
N PHE A 449 -2.02 -13.55 9.87
CA PHE A 449 -2.99 -12.82 9.04
C PHE A 449 -4.33 -12.55 9.74
N THR A 450 -4.55 -13.09 10.94
CA THR A 450 -5.76 -12.81 11.74
C THR A 450 -5.48 -11.96 12.97
N SER A 451 -4.23 -11.76 13.37
CA SER A 451 -3.90 -10.95 14.54
C SER A 451 -4.09 -9.47 14.24
N LEU A 452 -4.58 -8.72 15.24
CA LEU A 452 -4.63 -7.26 15.15
C LEU A 452 -3.25 -6.63 15.36
N TRP A 453 -2.43 -7.21 16.23
CA TRP A 453 -1.07 -6.71 16.51
C TRP A 453 -0.17 -6.70 15.28
N THR A 454 -0.38 -7.65 14.36
CA THR A 454 0.40 -7.72 13.10
C THR A 454 -0.12 -6.80 12.02
N LEU A 455 -1.32 -6.21 12.19
CA LEU A 455 -1.88 -5.29 11.21
C LEU A 455 -1.07 -3.99 11.13
N GLN A 456 -0.62 -3.46 12.26
CA GLN A 456 0.25 -2.29 12.24
C GLN A 456 1.57 -2.63 11.54
N GLU A 457 2.13 -3.80 11.85
CA GLU A 457 3.43 -4.25 11.35
C GLU A 457 3.39 -4.37 9.83
N CYS A 458 2.33 -4.95 9.26
CA CYS A 458 2.18 -5.09 7.81
C CYS A 458 1.92 -3.75 7.08
N ILE A 459 1.34 -2.75 7.77
CA ILE A 459 1.15 -1.41 7.20
C ILE A 459 2.46 -0.60 7.25
N ILE A 460 3.29 -0.80 8.28
CA ILE A 460 4.56 -0.10 8.47
C ILE A 460 5.68 -0.72 7.61
N ARG A 461 5.69 -2.05 7.47
CA ARG A 461 6.69 -2.83 6.72
C ARG A 461 6.02 -3.79 5.73
N PRO A 462 5.37 -3.27 4.68
CA PRO A 462 4.82 -4.13 3.63
C PRO A 462 5.93 -4.91 2.90
N ASP A 463 7.18 -4.45 2.94
CA ASP A 463 8.39 -5.11 2.43
C ASP A 463 8.88 -6.29 3.29
N MET A 464 8.07 -6.79 4.23
CA MET A 464 8.43 -7.95 5.04
C MET A 464 8.51 -9.24 4.23
N VAL A 465 9.64 -9.93 4.33
CA VAL A 465 9.84 -11.27 3.74
C VAL A 465 9.16 -12.34 4.59
N LEU A 466 8.48 -13.29 3.96
CA LEU A 466 7.79 -14.37 4.67
C LEU A 466 8.74 -15.54 4.92
N LEU A 467 8.80 -16.00 6.17
CA LEU A 467 9.55 -17.17 6.61
C LEU A 467 8.61 -18.28 7.07
N ASP A 468 8.86 -19.52 6.65
CA ASP A 468 8.11 -20.69 7.13
C ASP A 468 8.54 -21.06 8.57
N ARG A 469 7.95 -22.12 9.12
CA ARG A 469 8.26 -22.66 10.45
C ARG A 469 9.75 -23.00 10.61
N ARG A 470 10.44 -23.32 9.52
CA ARG A 470 11.86 -23.69 9.46
C ARG A 470 12.76 -22.51 9.10
N TRP A 471 12.24 -21.29 9.11
CA TRP A 471 12.98 -20.05 8.80
C TRP A 471 13.46 -19.95 7.35
N ARG A 472 12.86 -20.73 6.44
CA ARG A 472 13.17 -20.63 5.02
C ARG A 472 12.40 -19.45 4.42
N PRO A 473 13.05 -18.57 3.65
CA PRO A 473 12.35 -17.49 2.99
C PRO A 473 11.49 -18.00 1.84
N LEU A 474 10.35 -17.34 1.63
CA LEU A 474 9.56 -17.51 0.42
C LEU A 474 10.28 -16.79 -0.73
N VAL A 475 10.47 -17.48 -1.85
CA VAL A 475 11.22 -16.98 -3.01
C VAL A 475 10.48 -17.23 -4.32
N ALA A 476 10.73 -16.36 -5.31
CA ALA A 476 10.39 -16.59 -6.70
C ALA A 476 11.64 -17.08 -7.44
N GLY A 477 11.55 -18.26 -8.03
CA GLY A 477 12.70 -18.92 -8.62
C GLY A 477 13.81 -19.17 -7.60
N GLN A 478 15.08 -19.10 -8.03
CA GLN A 478 16.23 -19.41 -7.18
C GLN A 478 16.74 -18.25 -6.31
N ARG A 479 16.41 -16.98 -6.61
CA ARG A 479 17.14 -15.83 -6.04
C ARG A 479 16.31 -14.64 -5.58
N PHE A 480 15.02 -14.58 -5.91
CA PHE A 480 14.22 -13.38 -5.65
C PHE A 480 13.38 -13.55 -4.39
N LEU A 481 13.64 -12.77 -3.35
CA LEU A 481 12.83 -12.78 -2.12
C LEU A 481 11.42 -12.27 -2.43
N LEU A 482 10.41 -12.99 -1.94
CA LEU A 482 9.03 -12.55 -1.98
C LEU A 482 8.66 -11.91 -0.64
N ASP A 483 8.45 -10.59 -0.70
CA ASP A 483 7.83 -9.83 0.39
C ASP A 483 6.31 -9.72 0.23
N LEU A 484 5.65 -9.28 1.31
CA LEU A 484 4.19 -9.16 1.36
C LEU A 484 3.65 -8.18 0.31
N ASP A 485 4.39 -7.12 0.02
CA ASP A 485 4.00 -6.08 -0.94
C ASP A 485 4.07 -6.58 -2.38
N SER A 486 5.15 -7.26 -2.75
CA SER A 486 5.35 -7.85 -4.08
C SER A 486 4.30 -8.94 -4.35
N LEU A 487 3.97 -9.76 -3.34
CA LEU A 487 2.85 -10.70 -3.43
C LEU A 487 1.52 -9.98 -3.61
N THR A 488 1.29 -8.89 -2.88
CA THR A 488 0.07 -8.10 -3.00
C THR A 488 -0.07 -7.49 -4.39
N ALA A 489 1.01 -6.97 -4.95
CA ALA A 489 1.06 -6.45 -6.31
C ALA A 489 0.64 -7.51 -7.35
N LEU A 490 1.22 -8.71 -7.26
CA LEU A 490 0.84 -9.82 -8.14
C LEU A 490 -0.64 -10.19 -8.01
N VAL A 491 -1.16 -10.32 -6.78
CA VAL A 491 -2.56 -10.65 -6.54
C VAL A 491 -3.50 -9.58 -7.11
N ILE A 492 -3.16 -8.30 -6.95
CA ILE A 492 -3.94 -7.18 -7.51
C ILE A 492 -3.98 -7.25 -9.04
N GLN A 493 -2.83 -7.51 -9.69
CA GLN A 493 -2.75 -7.63 -11.15
C GLN A 493 -3.46 -8.88 -11.69
N CYS A 494 -3.63 -9.90 -10.85
CA CYS A 494 -4.41 -11.08 -11.17
C CYS A 494 -5.89 -10.97 -10.75
N ALA A 495 -6.31 -9.90 -10.08
CA ALA A 495 -7.69 -9.76 -9.62
C ALA A 495 -8.68 -9.80 -10.81
N GLY A 496 -9.88 -10.36 -10.57
CA GLY A 496 -10.90 -10.51 -11.60
C GLY A 496 -10.71 -11.69 -12.55
N LEU A 497 -9.76 -12.59 -12.29
CA LEU A 497 -9.75 -13.94 -12.87
C LEU A 497 -11.08 -14.66 -12.56
N GLN A 498 -11.62 -15.37 -13.54
CA GLN A 498 -12.80 -16.23 -13.32
C GLN A 498 -12.40 -17.34 -12.33
N MET A 499 -13.00 -17.31 -11.14
CA MET A 499 -12.67 -18.21 -10.04
C MET A 499 -13.06 -19.67 -10.29
N ASP A 500 -13.89 -19.96 -11.29
CA ASP A 500 -14.44 -21.29 -11.49
C ASP A 500 -13.40 -22.30 -12.03
N ASP A 501 -12.28 -21.83 -12.59
CA ASP A 501 -11.21 -22.66 -13.17
C ASP A 501 -9.82 -22.45 -12.52
N ILE A 502 -9.75 -21.70 -11.41
CA ILE A 502 -8.47 -21.40 -10.77
C ILE A 502 -8.01 -22.57 -9.87
N ALA A 503 -6.72 -22.92 -9.94
CA ALA A 503 -6.14 -23.93 -9.07
C ALA A 503 -6.30 -23.58 -7.59
N ARG A 504 -6.35 -24.61 -6.72
CA ARG A 504 -6.59 -24.43 -5.28
C ARG A 504 -5.62 -23.45 -4.63
N GLY A 505 -4.32 -23.52 -4.92
CA GLY A 505 -3.30 -22.68 -4.30
C GLY A 505 -3.58 -21.18 -4.55
N PRO A 506 -3.65 -20.73 -5.82
CA PRO A 506 -4.03 -19.36 -6.14
C PRO A 506 -5.40 -18.94 -5.56
N ALA A 507 -6.39 -19.84 -5.51
CA ALA A 507 -7.68 -19.57 -4.85
C ALA A 507 -7.53 -19.29 -3.34
N GLU A 508 -6.66 -20.04 -2.66
CA GLU A 508 -6.35 -19.82 -1.25
C GLU A 508 -5.68 -18.45 -1.03
N ILE A 509 -4.79 -18.02 -1.94
CA ILE A 509 -4.15 -16.69 -1.90
C ILE A 509 -5.20 -15.58 -2.06
N ASP A 510 -6.05 -15.63 -3.10
CA ASP A 510 -7.10 -14.63 -3.33
C ASP A 510 -8.05 -14.51 -2.13
N ARG A 511 -8.50 -15.67 -1.63
CA ARG A 511 -9.37 -15.74 -0.45
C ARG A 511 -8.69 -15.18 0.79
N LEU A 512 -7.42 -15.49 1.01
CA LEU A 512 -6.62 -14.96 2.11
C LEU A 512 -6.53 -13.43 2.03
N TRP A 513 -6.17 -12.89 0.87
CA TRP A 513 -6.03 -11.44 0.65
C TRP A 513 -7.35 -10.72 0.91
N THR A 514 -8.46 -11.32 0.48
CA THR A 514 -9.82 -10.81 0.70
C THR A 514 -10.22 -10.84 2.18
N VAL A 515 -10.06 -11.99 2.86
CA VAL A 515 -10.51 -12.18 4.25
C VAL A 515 -9.62 -11.42 5.24
N ALA A 516 -8.30 -11.48 5.05
CA ALA A 516 -7.34 -10.75 5.88
C ALA A 516 -7.24 -9.27 5.51
N ARG A 517 -7.86 -8.84 4.39
CA ARG A 517 -7.83 -7.46 3.87
C ARG A 517 -6.41 -6.96 3.61
N ILE A 518 -5.54 -7.83 3.09
CA ILE A 518 -4.15 -7.49 2.77
C ILE A 518 -4.08 -6.58 1.54
N ALA A 519 -5.04 -6.69 0.60
CA ALA A 519 -5.14 -5.77 -0.52
C ALA A 519 -5.28 -4.29 -0.09
N ASN A 520 -5.79 -4.02 1.12
CA ASN A 520 -5.90 -2.66 1.66
C ASN A 520 -4.53 -2.05 2.01
N LEU A 521 -3.45 -2.84 2.07
CA LEU A 521 -2.09 -2.33 2.30
C LEU A 521 -1.63 -1.43 1.16
N TYR A 522 -2.03 -1.76 -0.07
CA TYR A 522 -1.70 -0.98 -1.26
C TYR A 522 -2.22 0.46 -1.19
N TYR A 523 -3.41 0.64 -0.61
CA TYR A 523 -4.03 1.95 -0.39
C TYR A 523 -3.99 2.37 1.09
N ALA A 524 -2.98 1.89 1.83
CA ALA A 524 -2.90 2.18 3.25
C ALA A 524 -2.78 3.69 3.51
N ASN A 525 -3.58 4.14 4.46
CA ASN A 525 -3.61 5.49 4.99
C ASN A 525 -3.80 5.43 6.50
N GLN A 526 -3.83 6.60 7.14
CA GLN A 526 -3.94 6.72 8.59
C GLN A 526 -5.24 6.10 9.18
N LEU A 527 -6.30 5.91 8.39
CA LEU A 527 -7.56 5.26 8.81
C LEU A 527 -7.61 3.75 8.50
N THR A 528 -6.75 3.25 7.60
CA THR A 528 -6.70 1.81 7.26
C THR A 528 -6.60 0.90 8.48
N PRO A 529 -5.80 1.19 9.52
CA PRO A 529 -5.73 0.34 10.71
C PRO A 529 -7.07 0.21 11.46
N LEU A 530 -7.92 1.25 11.46
CA LEU A 530 -9.25 1.19 12.11
C LEU A 530 -10.22 0.33 11.28
N LEU A 531 -10.18 0.52 9.96
CA LEU A 531 -11.08 -0.14 9.01
C LEU A 531 -10.81 -1.62 8.89
N VAL A 532 -9.54 -1.99 8.75
CA VAL A 532 -9.11 -3.38 8.68
C VAL A 532 -9.07 -4.00 10.08
N GLY A 533 -8.72 -3.21 11.10
CA GLY A 533 -8.58 -3.69 12.47
C GLY A 533 -9.82 -4.42 12.97
N ARG A 534 -11.02 -3.99 12.57
CA ARG A 534 -12.29 -4.63 12.96
C ARG A 534 -12.37 -6.12 12.62
N SER A 535 -11.82 -6.55 11.48
CA SER A 535 -11.87 -7.96 11.02
C SER A 535 -10.76 -8.81 11.62
N ARG A 536 -9.81 -8.20 12.34
CA ARG A 536 -8.74 -8.90 13.03
C ARG A 536 -9.14 -9.26 14.45
N SER A 537 -8.58 -10.37 14.93
CA SER A 537 -8.73 -10.88 16.28
C SER A 537 -7.93 -10.05 17.27
N SER A 538 -8.55 -9.70 18.38
CA SER A 538 -7.89 -9.06 19.53
C SER A 538 -8.36 -9.74 20.82
N THR A 539 -7.45 -9.97 21.76
CA THR A 539 -7.75 -10.52 23.11
C THR A 539 -7.97 -9.42 24.15
N SER A 540 -7.70 -8.16 23.79
CA SER A 540 -7.82 -6.97 24.65
C SER A 540 -8.41 -5.80 23.87
N SER A 541 -8.42 -4.59 24.46
CA SER A 541 -8.64 -3.35 23.72
C SER A 541 -7.84 -3.33 22.43
N ARG A 542 -8.49 -2.90 21.34
CA ARG A 542 -7.93 -2.90 19.98
C ARG A 542 -6.96 -1.73 19.77
N ALA A 543 -7.19 -0.61 20.45
CA ALA A 543 -6.44 0.64 20.23
C ALA A 543 -4.92 0.49 20.43
N PRO A 544 -4.40 -0.16 21.51
CA PRO A 544 -2.96 -0.32 21.70
C PRO A 544 -2.24 -1.07 20.57
N ALA A 545 -2.95 -1.94 19.84
CA ALA A 545 -2.39 -2.73 18.76
C ALA A 545 -2.24 -1.97 17.43
N ILE A 546 -2.85 -0.78 17.30
CA ILE A 546 -2.84 0.01 16.06
C ILE A 546 -2.50 1.49 16.27
N MET A 547 -2.43 1.96 17.52
CA MET A 547 -2.22 3.37 17.83
C MET A 547 -0.93 3.94 17.26
N SER A 548 0.14 3.14 17.24
CA SER A 548 1.46 3.59 16.79
C SER A 548 1.48 3.85 15.28
N VAL A 549 0.92 2.93 14.48
CA VAL A 549 0.83 3.11 13.02
C VAL A 549 -0.12 4.24 12.62
N ILE A 550 -1.16 4.51 13.40
CA ILE A 550 -2.03 5.68 13.19
C ILE A 550 -1.28 6.96 13.61
N GLY A 551 -0.31 6.86 14.51
CA GLY A 551 0.36 7.98 15.14
C GLY A 551 -0.47 8.61 16.25
N ALA A 552 -1.47 7.91 16.80
CA ALA A 552 -2.35 8.38 17.87
C ALA A 552 -1.96 7.74 19.21
N THR A 553 -0.82 8.13 19.76
CA THR A 553 -0.19 7.53 20.95
C THR A 553 -0.32 8.37 22.23
N GLU A 554 -0.82 9.60 22.14
CA GLU A 554 -0.90 10.55 23.27
C GLU A 554 -1.88 10.09 24.35
N TRP A 555 -3.03 9.57 23.94
CA TRP A 555 -4.06 9.01 24.83
C TRP A 555 -3.48 7.91 25.72
N PHE A 556 -2.49 7.15 25.25
CA PHE A 556 -1.89 6.03 25.97
C PHE A 556 -0.77 6.46 26.94
N LYS A 557 -0.36 7.74 26.94
CA LYS A 557 0.75 8.20 27.80
C LYS A 557 0.48 7.93 29.27
N GLY A 558 1.39 7.20 29.91
CA GLY A 558 1.29 6.82 31.32
C GLY A 558 0.38 5.62 31.59
N GLN A 559 -0.20 5.00 30.55
CA GLN A 559 -1.11 3.86 30.68
C GLN A 559 -0.39 2.50 30.48
N THR A 560 -1.07 1.40 30.79
CA THR A 560 -0.60 0.00 30.65
C THR A 560 -1.65 -0.85 29.95
N LEU A 561 -1.23 -1.93 29.30
CA LEU A 561 -2.18 -2.90 28.73
C LEU A 561 -3.13 -3.52 29.77
N GLN A 562 -2.66 -3.72 31.01
CA GLN A 562 -3.48 -4.28 32.09
C GLN A 562 -4.68 -3.39 32.45
N GLN A 563 -4.53 -2.06 32.36
CA GLN A 563 -5.64 -1.14 32.60
C GLN A 563 -6.81 -1.39 31.64
N PHE A 564 -6.50 -1.79 30.40
CA PHE A 564 -7.46 -2.06 29.33
C PHE A 564 -8.01 -3.49 29.29
N GLN A 565 -7.76 -4.30 30.31
CA GLN A 565 -8.30 -5.65 30.45
C GLN A 565 -9.46 -5.73 31.46
N THR A 566 -9.88 -4.61 32.05
CA THR A 566 -10.90 -4.59 33.12
C THR A 566 -12.33 -4.41 32.57
N PRO A 567 -13.35 -5.10 33.14
CA PRO A 567 -14.74 -5.05 32.64
C PRO A 567 -15.40 -3.66 32.67
N ARG A 568 -15.00 -2.77 33.60
CA ARG A 568 -15.61 -1.43 33.73
C ARG A 568 -15.40 -0.53 32.51
N GLN A 569 -14.35 -0.76 31.72
CA GLN A 569 -14.04 0.05 30.55
C GLN A 569 -14.79 -0.40 29.29
N VAL A 570 -15.53 -1.51 29.35
CA VAL A 570 -16.41 -1.93 28.25
C VAL A 570 -17.56 -0.93 28.05
N GLU A 571 -17.95 -0.21 29.11
CA GLU A 571 -19.01 0.80 29.08
C GLU A 571 -18.58 2.11 28.38
N ASP A 572 -17.26 2.38 28.29
CA ASP A 572 -16.70 3.62 27.71
C ASP A 572 -16.14 3.44 26.28
N MET A 573 -16.42 2.30 25.64
CA MET A 573 -15.97 2.02 24.29
C MET A 573 -16.95 2.56 23.24
N VAL A 574 -16.46 3.44 22.36
CA VAL A 574 -17.19 3.92 21.19
C VAL A 574 -17.52 2.74 20.29
N CYS A 575 -18.81 2.50 20.13
CA CYS A 575 -19.37 1.36 19.40
C CYS A 575 -18.84 -0.01 19.87
N GLY A 576 -18.39 -0.13 21.12
CA GLY A 576 -17.83 -1.36 21.68
C GLY A 576 -16.47 -1.78 21.09
N LEU A 577 -15.77 -0.88 20.37
CA LEU A 577 -14.51 -1.21 19.67
C LEU A 577 -13.30 -0.48 20.22
N TYR A 578 -13.43 0.82 20.51
CA TYR A 578 -12.30 1.69 20.80
C TYR A 578 -12.61 2.68 21.94
N PRO A 579 -11.65 3.00 22.82
CA PRO A 579 -11.84 4.04 23.85
C PRO A 579 -12.10 5.42 23.23
N LEU A 580 -12.97 6.22 23.85
CA LEU A 580 -13.32 7.55 23.35
C LEU A 580 -12.10 8.48 23.19
N GLU A 581 -11.19 8.51 24.17
CA GLU A 581 -9.98 9.35 24.13
C GLU A 581 -9.12 9.04 22.91
N PHE A 582 -8.93 7.75 22.59
CA PHE A 582 -8.21 7.33 21.41
C PHE A 582 -8.92 7.79 20.14
N VAL A 583 -10.23 7.60 20.04
CA VAL A 583 -11.02 8.00 18.87
C VAL A 583 -10.95 9.51 18.63
N CYS A 584 -11.01 10.31 19.70
CA CYS A 584 -10.84 11.76 19.64
C CYS A 584 -9.44 12.16 19.16
N GLU A 585 -8.38 11.54 19.68
CA GLU A 585 -7.01 11.82 19.20
C GLU A 585 -6.85 11.45 17.72
N VAL A 586 -7.39 10.30 17.27
CA VAL A 586 -7.36 9.93 15.86
C VAL A 586 -8.07 10.99 15.02
N ARG A 587 -9.28 11.42 15.42
CA ARG A 587 -10.03 12.47 14.73
C ARG A 587 -9.20 13.76 14.62
N GLU A 588 -8.52 14.16 15.69
CA GLU A 588 -7.67 15.36 15.69
C GLU A 588 -6.49 15.22 14.73
N LYS A 589 -5.84 14.05 14.66
CA LYS A 589 -4.66 13.82 13.81
C LYS A 589 -5.00 13.61 12.33
N VAL A 590 -6.11 12.92 12.05
CA VAL A 590 -6.58 12.64 10.69
C VAL A 590 -7.32 13.86 10.11
N GLY A 591 -8.00 14.61 10.97
CA GLY A 591 -8.82 15.75 10.58
C GLY A 591 -10.10 15.33 9.84
N PRO A 592 -10.55 16.11 8.84
CA PRO A 592 -11.85 15.93 8.20
C PRO A 592 -12.07 14.56 7.54
N SER A 593 -10.99 13.96 7.03
CA SER A 593 -11.04 12.64 6.38
C SER A 593 -11.56 11.54 7.31
N PHE A 594 -11.49 11.74 8.63
CA PHE A 594 -12.09 10.86 9.63
C PHE A 594 -13.59 10.62 9.39
N PHE A 595 -14.33 11.68 9.00
CA PHE A 595 -15.77 11.62 8.75
C PHE A 595 -16.14 11.30 7.30
N MET A 596 -15.15 11.28 6.39
CA MET A 596 -15.37 11.01 4.96
C MET A 596 -15.18 9.54 4.59
N CYS A 597 -14.85 8.67 5.55
CA CYS A 597 -14.59 7.26 5.26
C CYS A 597 -15.76 6.61 4.51
N GLN A 598 -15.51 6.05 3.33
CA GLN A 598 -16.54 5.38 2.52
C GLN A 598 -16.95 4.05 3.17
N THR A 599 -18.25 3.77 3.22
CA THR A 599 -18.79 2.49 3.65
C THR A 599 -19.67 1.94 2.53
N GLU A 600 -19.40 0.72 2.07
CA GLU A 600 -20.26 0.08 1.06
C GLU A 600 -21.65 -0.29 1.61
N ILE A 601 -21.76 -0.37 2.93
CA ILE A 601 -23.00 -0.74 3.61
C ILE A 601 -23.93 0.46 3.63
N ALA A 602 -25.09 0.28 2.99
CA ALA A 602 -26.18 1.22 3.07
C ALA A 602 -26.88 1.18 4.42
N THR A 603 -27.45 2.31 4.85
CA THR A 603 -28.46 2.34 5.90
C THR A 603 -29.67 1.56 5.38
N SER A 604 -29.83 0.30 5.79
CA SER A 604 -30.88 -0.59 5.27
C SER A 604 -31.83 -1.04 6.39
N ARG A 605 -33.09 -1.30 6.04
CA ARG A 605 -34.05 -1.98 6.91
C ARG A 605 -34.01 -3.47 6.60
N GLN A 606 -33.39 -4.27 7.47
CA GLN A 606 -33.35 -5.73 7.31
C GLN A 606 -34.36 -6.42 8.20
N ALA A 607 -35.10 -7.37 7.66
CA ALA A 607 -35.90 -8.28 8.44
C ALA A 607 -34.98 -9.27 9.18
N VAL A 608 -34.86 -9.11 10.49
CA VAL A 608 -34.14 -10.02 11.39
C VAL A 608 -35.18 -10.86 12.12
N SER A 609 -34.99 -12.18 12.23
CA SER A 609 -35.89 -13.01 13.04
C SER A 609 -35.84 -12.55 14.49
N GLY A 610 -36.95 -11.99 14.99
CA GLY A 610 -37.10 -11.64 16.40
C GLY A 610 -37.13 -12.89 17.28
N ALA A 611 -37.10 -12.70 18.60
CA ALA A 611 -37.16 -13.79 19.57
C ALA A 611 -38.40 -14.69 19.43
N SER A 612 -39.46 -14.20 18.77
CA SER A 612 -40.68 -14.94 18.44
C SER A 612 -40.66 -15.61 17.05
N GLY A 613 -39.59 -15.49 16.28
CA GLY A 613 -39.50 -15.95 14.88
C GLY A 613 -40.12 -15.00 13.84
N GLU A 614 -40.81 -13.95 14.27
CA GLU A 614 -41.34 -12.91 13.37
C GLU A 614 -40.23 -12.02 12.81
N PRO A 615 -40.26 -11.65 11.52
CA PRO A 615 -39.30 -10.72 10.94
C PRO A 615 -39.46 -9.32 11.55
N VAL A 616 -38.52 -8.95 12.43
CA VAL A 616 -38.36 -7.59 12.95
C VAL A 616 -37.46 -6.81 12.00
N LEU A 617 -37.97 -5.74 11.40
CA LEU A 617 -37.15 -4.84 10.60
C LEU A 617 -36.17 -4.08 11.51
N GLN A 618 -34.92 -4.54 11.58
CA GLN A 618 -33.83 -3.81 12.20
C GLN A 618 -33.25 -2.85 11.16
N THR A 619 -33.34 -1.55 11.43
CA THR A 619 -32.61 -0.54 10.66
C THR A 619 -31.14 -0.62 11.08
N LEU A 620 -30.28 -1.06 10.18
CA LEU A 620 -28.84 -0.83 10.32
C LEU A 620 -28.62 0.67 10.18
N LYS A 621 -28.22 1.30 11.27
CA LYS A 621 -27.90 2.74 11.26
C LYS A 621 -26.55 2.89 10.57
N GLY A 622 -26.45 3.77 9.57
CA GLY A 622 -25.17 4.25 9.06
C GLY A 622 -24.30 4.80 10.20
N THR A 623 -23.01 5.02 9.95
CA THR A 623 -22.15 5.68 10.92
C THR A 623 -21.32 6.81 10.30
N MET A 624 -21.10 7.87 11.08
CA MET A 624 -20.09 8.88 10.77
C MET A 624 -18.66 8.44 11.07
N LEU A 625 -18.46 7.35 11.80
CA LEU A 625 -17.14 6.89 12.21
C LEU A 625 -16.49 6.00 11.13
N PRO A 626 -15.15 5.95 11.04
CA PRO A 626 -14.44 5.05 10.13
C PRO A 626 -14.49 3.58 10.57
N PHE A 627 -15.28 3.24 11.59
CA PHE A 627 -15.49 1.89 12.07
C PHE A 627 -16.94 1.73 12.52
N MET A 628 -17.53 0.57 12.24
CA MET A 628 -18.87 0.22 12.70
C MET A 628 -18.87 -1.23 13.19
N PRO A 629 -19.62 -1.56 14.26
CA PRO A 629 -19.96 -2.93 14.60
C PRO A 629 -20.90 -3.45 13.51
N ILE A 630 -20.33 -4.19 12.57
CA ILE A 630 -21.10 -4.91 11.55
C ILE A 630 -21.34 -6.33 12.09
N PRO A 631 -22.57 -6.87 12.00
CA PRO A 631 -22.82 -8.27 12.35
C PRO A 631 -21.84 -9.20 11.63
N GLU A 632 -21.36 -10.27 12.29
CA GLU A 632 -20.34 -11.18 11.72
C GLU A 632 -20.71 -11.70 10.33
N ALA A 633 -22.01 -11.97 10.12
CA ALA A 633 -22.58 -12.39 8.83
C ALA A 633 -22.34 -11.41 7.67
N GLN A 634 -22.04 -10.13 7.96
CA GLN A 634 -21.83 -9.04 7.00
C GLN A 634 -20.38 -8.55 6.98
N SER A 635 -19.47 -9.20 7.70
CA SER A 635 -18.04 -8.86 7.74
C SER A 635 -17.36 -8.85 6.35
N HIS A 636 -17.93 -9.58 5.39
CA HIS A 636 -17.49 -9.62 3.99
C HIS A 636 -17.85 -8.33 3.23
N LEU A 637 -18.94 -7.64 3.61
CA LEU A 637 -19.34 -6.33 3.07
C LEU A 637 -18.37 -5.26 3.64
N GLY A 638 -17.26 -5.09 2.93
CA GLY A 638 -16.10 -4.34 3.39
C GLY A 638 -16.23 -2.86 3.10
N SER A 639 -15.72 -2.03 3.99
CA SER A 639 -15.36 -0.67 3.61
C SER A 639 -14.08 -0.75 2.77
N TYR A 640 -14.14 -0.33 1.50
CA TYR A 640 -12.92 -0.07 0.73
C TYR A 640 -12.46 1.36 1.02
N VAL A 641 -11.17 1.52 1.28
CA VAL A 641 -10.57 2.85 1.21
C VAL A 641 -10.17 3.08 -0.23
N LYS A 642 -11.13 3.45 -1.08
CA LYS A 642 -10.79 3.71 -2.48
C LYS A 642 -9.99 5.01 -2.61
N MET A 643 -10.18 5.95 -1.70
CA MET A 643 -9.38 7.18 -1.62
C MET A 643 -9.33 7.69 -0.18
N THR A 644 -8.13 7.92 0.35
CA THR A 644 -7.97 8.89 1.44
C THR A 644 -7.38 10.14 0.84
N VAL A 645 -8.21 11.16 0.74
CA VAL A 645 -7.76 12.51 0.38
C VAL A 645 -7.03 13.06 1.59
N LYS A 646 -5.76 12.68 1.73
CA LYS A 646 -4.90 13.16 2.81
C LYS A 646 -4.46 14.58 2.45
N GLY A 647 -4.47 15.47 3.45
CA GLY A 647 -3.96 16.83 3.31
C GLY A 647 -4.96 17.83 2.74
N LEU A 648 -6.24 17.46 2.58
CA LEU A 648 -7.24 18.47 2.27
C LEU A 648 -7.43 19.44 3.43
N PRO A 649 -7.44 20.76 3.16
CA PRO A 649 -7.97 21.74 4.07
C PRO A 649 -9.39 21.36 4.49
N GLY A 650 -9.57 21.13 5.79
CA GLY A 650 -10.88 20.92 6.36
C GLY A 650 -11.74 22.15 6.33
N HIS A 651 -13.03 21.96 6.09
CA HIS A 651 -13.98 23.04 6.34
C HIS A 651 -13.94 23.40 7.85
N PRO A 652 -13.85 24.69 8.23
CA PRO A 652 -13.69 25.09 9.63
C PRO A 652 -14.72 24.49 10.58
N SER A 653 -15.97 24.32 10.12
CA SER A 653 -17.06 23.75 10.91
C SER A 653 -16.77 22.34 11.44
N VAL A 654 -15.96 21.54 10.73
CA VAL A 654 -15.68 20.13 11.11
C VAL A 654 -14.90 20.05 12.42
N SER A 655 -14.13 21.09 12.76
CA SER A 655 -13.43 21.19 14.04
C SER A 655 -14.38 21.26 15.24
N SER A 656 -15.63 21.70 15.04
CA SER A 656 -16.66 21.75 16.08
C SER A 656 -17.38 20.42 16.35
N TRP A 657 -17.17 19.40 15.52
CA TRP A 657 -17.94 18.15 15.60
C TRP A 657 -17.45 17.24 16.73
N GLU A 658 -18.29 16.92 17.70
CA GLU A 658 -17.90 16.13 18.87
C GLU A 658 -18.34 14.67 18.73
N ILE A 659 -17.42 13.73 19.01
CA ILE A 659 -17.73 12.30 19.04
C ILE A 659 -18.18 11.94 20.45
N LEU A 660 -19.34 11.30 20.57
CA LEU A 660 -19.92 10.89 21.84
C LEU A 660 -19.57 9.42 22.14
N GLY A 661 -19.60 9.04 23.43
CA GLY A 661 -19.28 7.67 23.87
C GLY A 661 -20.17 6.58 23.28
N ASP A 662 -21.38 6.92 22.83
CA ASP A 662 -22.30 5.99 22.16
C ASP A 662 -22.09 5.89 20.64
N GLY A 663 -21.08 6.58 20.09
CA GLY A 663 -20.73 6.57 18.67
C GLY A 663 -21.44 7.62 17.83
N ARG A 664 -22.36 8.41 18.40
CA ARG A 664 -22.96 9.56 17.69
C ARG A 664 -21.97 10.69 17.55
N VAL A 665 -22.19 11.52 16.53
CA VAL A 665 -21.47 12.78 16.32
C VAL A 665 -22.42 13.95 16.53
N HIS A 666 -22.07 14.84 17.45
CA HIS A 666 -22.78 16.10 17.67
C HIS A 666 -22.18 17.18 16.78
N LEU A 667 -23.03 17.76 15.92
CA LEU A 667 -22.69 18.84 15.02
C LEU A 667 -23.28 20.13 15.59
N THR A 668 -22.41 21.10 15.91
CA THR A 668 -22.83 22.46 16.31
C THR A 668 -22.74 23.46 15.15
N GLU A 669 -21.89 23.16 14.17
CA GLU A 669 -21.68 23.99 12.99
C GLU A 669 -21.52 23.11 11.74
N VAL A 670 -22.07 23.52 10.60
CA VAL A 670 -21.96 22.79 9.32
C VAL A 670 -21.86 23.73 8.14
N ALA A 671 -21.29 23.27 7.02
CA ALA A 671 -21.40 23.94 5.72
C ALA A 671 -22.35 23.16 4.81
N ILE A 672 -23.49 23.76 4.46
CA ILE A 672 -24.56 23.11 3.69
C ILE A 672 -24.38 23.40 2.20
N MET A 673 -24.12 22.36 1.41
CA MET A 673 -23.99 22.41 -0.05
C MET A 673 -25.34 22.26 -0.76
N ALA A 674 -26.19 21.36 -0.26
CA ALA A 674 -27.53 21.10 -0.79
C ALA A 674 -28.48 20.66 0.34
N SER A 675 -29.77 20.94 0.19
CA SER A 675 -30.80 20.58 1.16
C SER A 675 -32.17 20.42 0.49
N ASN A 676 -33.01 19.54 1.02
CA ASN A 676 -34.44 19.44 0.65
C ASN A 676 -35.38 20.02 1.72
N ALA A 677 -34.85 20.53 2.83
CA ALA A 677 -35.61 20.96 4.01
C ALA A 677 -35.93 22.46 4.01
N GLY A 678 -35.83 23.15 2.87
CA GLY A 678 -36.09 24.58 2.75
C GLY A 678 -35.12 25.50 3.51
N THR A 679 -34.02 24.95 4.02
CA THR A 679 -32.90 25.73 4.56
C THR A 679 -32.23 26.47 3.41
N GLU A 680 -31.84 27.75 3.59
CA GLU A 680 -31.09 28.47 2.56
C GLU A 680 -29.80 27.72 2.27
N SER A 681 -29.78 26.98 1.14
CA SER A 681 -28.55 26.38 0.64
C SER A 681 -27.68 27.48 0.03
N PHE A 682 -26.38 27.27 0.07
CA PHE A 682 -25.46 28.12 -0.67
C PHE A 682 -25.89 28.10 -2.15
N LYS A 683 -26.30 29.25 -2.70
CA LYS A 683 -26.87 29.36 -4.05
C LYS A 683 -25.78 29.11 -5.09
N LEU A 684 -25.54 27.85 -5.36
CA LEU A 684 -24.59 27.39 -6.35
C LEU A 684 -25.28 27.09 -7.68
N ARG A 685 -24.48 27.13 -8.75
CA ARG A 685 -24.84 26.42 -9.98
C ARG A 685 -25.07 24.94 -9.64
N PRO A 686 -25.86 24.20 -10.43
CA PRO A 686 -26.01 22.76 -10.24
C PRO A 686 -24.64 22.09 -10.20
N LEU A 687 -24.27 21.53 -9.05
CA LEU A 687 -22.98 20.87 -8.85
C LEU A 687 -23.06 19.44 -9.37
N ARG A 688 -22.17 19.08 -10.30
CA ARG A 688 -22.04 17.70 -10.76
C ARG A 688 -21.08 16.98 -9.82
N CYS A 689 -21.46 15.79 -9.39
CA CYS A 689 -20.74 15.04 -8.38
C CYS A 689 -20.64 13.55 -8.73
N MET A 690 -19.56 12.95 -8.24
CA MET A 690 -19.52 11.53 -7.90
C MET A 690 -20.20 11.35 -6.54
N ILE A 691 -21.19 10.47 -6.47
CA ILE A 691 -21.96 10.19 -5.27
C ILE A 691 -21.86 8.70 -4.98
N LEU A 692 -21.45 8.37 -3.75
CA LEU A 692 -21.50 7.02 -3.20
C LEU A 692 -22.46 7.05 -2.02
N CYS A 693 -23.72 6.65 -2.25
CA CYS A 693 -24.80 6.88 -1.30
C CYS A 693 -25.90 5.83 -1.45
N ASN A 694 -26.71 5.63 -0.41
CA ASN A 694 -27.92 4.82 -0.49
C ASN A 694 -28.83 5.39 -1.59
N ASP A 695 -29.49 4.53 -2.39
CA ASP A 695 -30.55 5.01 -3.29
C ASP A 695 -31.71 5.54 -2.42
N PRO A 696 -32.01 6.84 -2.46
CA PRO A 696 -33.09 7.42 -1.65
C PRO A 696 -34.48 6.85 -1.97
N ARG A 697 -34.64 6.14 -3.10
CA ARG A 697 -35.88 5.48 -3.52
C ARG A 697 -35.94 4.00 -3.12
N ASP A 698 -34.82 3.39 -2.77
CA ASP A 698 -34.72 1.96 -2.50
C ASP A 698 -34.27 1.69 -1.06
N ASN A 699 -35.25 1.53 -0.17
CA ASN A 699 -35.01 1.16 1.23
C ASN A 699 -34.65 -0.32 1.43
N LYS A 700 -34.53 -1.12 0.37
CA LYS A 700 -34.29 -2.57 0.43
C LYS A 700 -32.86 -2.97 0.12
N LYS A 701 -32.13 -2.20 -0.70
CA LYS A 701 -30.73 -2.50 -1.02
C LYS A 701 -29.82 -2.28 0.19
N THR A 702 -28.87 -3.20 0.36
CA THR A 702 -27.86 -3.15 1.42
C THR A 702 -26.55 -2.50 0.96
N MET A 703 -26.40 -2.22 -0.34
CA MET A 703 -25.19 -1.66 -0.94
C MET A 703 -25.42 -0.21 -1.36
N ALA A 704 -24.43 0.65 -1.10
CA ALA A 704 -24.40 2.00 -1.63
C ALA A 704 -24.38 1.98 -3.17
N GLU A 705 -25.07 2.92 -3.82
CA GLU A 705 -25.00 3.12 -5.26
C GLU A 705 -23.89 4.12 -5.58
N PHE A 706 -23.07 3.78 -6.57
CA PHE A 706 -22.14 4.72 -7.19
C PHE A 706 -22.82 5.40 -8.37
N ARG A 707 -22.85 6.73 -8.35
CA ARG A 707 -23.34 7.59 -9.43
C ARG A 707 -22.26 8.58 -9.80
N GLU A 708 -21.96 8.64 -11.09
CA GLU A 708 -21.03 9.62 -11.63
C GLU A 708 -21.82 10.70 -12.37
N ASP A 709 -21.26 11.91 -12.38
CA ASP A 709 -21.75 13.03 -13.18
C ASP A 709 -23.21 13.46 -12.88
N PHE A 710 -23.60 13.34 -11.60
CA PHE A 710 -24.96 13.57 -11.12
C PHE A 710 -25.12 14.91 -10.40
N VAL A 711 -26.27 15.58 -10.54
CA VAL A 711 -26.54 16.86 -9.87
C VAL A 711 -26.83 16.64 -8.38
N LEU A 712 -25.98 17.16 -7.50
CA LEU A 712 -26.05 16.92 -6.05
C LEU A 712 -27.41 17.32 -5.44
N GLN A 713 -27.94 18.49 -5.83
CA GLN A 713 -29.21 18.99 -5.32
C GLN A 713 -30.39 18.09 -5.70
N ASP A 714 -30.38 17.53 -6.92
CA ASP A 714 -31.41 16.60 -7.38
C ASP A 714 -31.35 15.30 -6.57
N TRP A 715 -30.15 14.81 -6.26
CA TRP A 715 -29.97 13.61 -5.44
C TRP A 715 -30.51 13.81 -4.02
N VAL A 716 -30.16 14.94 -3.38
CA VAL A 716 -30.65 15.27 -2.03
C VAL A 716 -32.17 15.45 -2.01
N ALA A 717 -32.76 16.01 -3.07
CA ALA A 717 -34.20 16.20 -3.19
C ALA A 717 -35.00 14.88 -3.27
N MET A 718 -34.35 13.76 -3.63
CA MET A 718 -35.01 12.45 -3.73
C MET A 718 -35.24 11.77 -2.36
N PHE A 719 -34.56 12.19 -1.30
CA PHE A 719 -34.75 11.64 0.04
C PHE A 719 -36.12 12.01 0.61
N GLY A 720 -36.82 11.04 1.20
CA GLY A 720 -38.05 11.28 1.94
C GLY A 720 -37.75 11.71 3.38
N GLY A 721 -37.96 12.99 3.71
CA GLY A 721 -37.60 13.56 5.02
C GLY A 721 -36.59 14.71 4.88
N GLU A 722 -35.96 15.13 5.98
CA GLU A 722 -34.91 16.17 5.95
C GLU A 722 -33.56 15.57 5.56
N ALA A 723 -32.98 16.01 4.46
CA ALA A 723 -31.67 15.59 3.98
C ALA A 723 -30.78 16.80 3.65
N TYR A 724 -29.48 16.63 3.90
CA TYR A 724 -28.46 17.65 3.71
C TYR A 724 -27.19 17.04 3.14
N ALA A 725 -26.59 17.71 2.17
CA ALA A 725 -25.21 17.46 1.75
C ALA A 725 -24.30 18.48 2.45
N LEU A 726 -23.35 18.00 3.24
CA LEU A 726 -22.45 18.81 4.06
C LEU A 726 -21.04 18.78 3.47
N CYS A 727 -20.43 19.96 3.30
CA CYS A 727 -19.01 20.07 2.99
C CYS A 727 -18.18 19.70 4.22
N VAL A 728 -17.22 18.79 4.02
CA VAL A 728 -16.30 18.33 5.07
C VAL A 728 -14.88 18.84 4.77
N ALA A 729 -14.47 18.79 3.51
CA ALA A 729 -13.16 19.25 3.09
C ALA A 729 -13.23 19.85 1.68
N THR A 730 -12.26 20.70 1.38
CA THR A 730 -12.09 21.32 0.05
C THR A 730 -10.66 21.11 -0.41
N SER A 731 -10.45 20.64 -1.63
CA SER A 731 -9.16 20.67 -2.33
C SER A 731 -9.06 21.95 -3.16
N GLY A 732 -7.92 22.19 -3.81
CA GLY A 732 -7.77 23.31 -4.76
C GLY A 732 -8.72 23.23 -5.96
N THR A 733 -9.34 22.07 -6.21
CA THR A 733 -10.23 21.84 -7.35
C THR A 733 -11.56 21.21 -6.96
N MET A 734 -11.71 20.56 -5.81
CA MET A 734 -12.88 19.73 -5.52
C MET A 734 -13.44 20.01 -4.11
N VAL A 735 -14.73 19.75 -3.93
CA VAL A 735 -15.39 19.71 -2.62
C VAL A 735 -15.73 18.28 -2.29
N HIS A 736 -15.35 17.86 -1.08
CA HIS A 736 -15.66 16.53 -0.55
C HIS A 736 -16.60 16.69 0.64
N GLY A 737 -17.58 15.80 0.72
CA GLY A 737 -18.60 15.91 1.75
C GLY A 737 -19.36 14.62 2.04
N ILE A 738 -20.29 14.75 2.98
CA ILE A 738 -21.18 13.68 3.42
C ILE A 738 -22.62 14.06 3.16
N ILE A 739 -23.46 13.07 2.93
CA ILE A 739 -24.91 13.23 2.86
C ILE A 739 -25.49 12.65 4.15
N ILE A 740 -26.29 13.45 4.86
CA ILE A 740 -27.02 13.02 6.06
C ILE A 740 -28.52 13.12 5.82
N HIS A 741 -29.27 12.23 6.46
CA HIS A 741 -30.71 12.14 6.31
C HIS A 741 -31.38 11.83 7.65
N ARG A 742 -32.46 12.54 7.99
CA ARG A 742 -33.27 12.30 9.18
C ARG A 742 -34.23 11.14 8.94
N LEU A 743 -34.06 10.04 9.67
CA LEU A 743 -35.03 8.93 9.60
C LEU A 743 -36.36 9.38 10.22
N GLU A 744 -37.46 9.10 9.52
CA GLU A 744 -38.83 9.31 9.99
C GLU A 744 -38.97 8.79 11.44
N SER A 745 -39.54 9.61 12.33
CA SER A 745 -39.73 9.38 13.78
C SER A 745 -38.52 9.55 14.71
N THR A 746 -37.31 9.86 14.20
CA THR A 746 -36.14 10.10 15.06
C THR A 746 -35.68 11.56 15.07
N MET A 747 -35.19 12.02 16.22
CA MET A 747 -34.56 13.35 16.34
C MET A 747 -33.13 13.39 15.79
N SER A 748 -32.60 12.24 15.36
CA SER A 748 -31.21 12.09 14.90
C SER A 748 -31.15 11.89 13.39
N PHE A 749 -30.05 12.35 12.81
CA PHE A 749 -29.68 12.04 11.43
C PHE A 749 -28.92 10.72 11.38
N VAL A 750 -28.88 10.13 10.19
CA VAL A 750 -27.95 9.05 9.85
C VAL A 750 -27.13 9.49 8.65
N ARG A 751 -25.88 9.03 8.58
CA ARG A 751 -25.10 9.18 7.36
C ARG A 751 -25.67 8.31 6.25
N ALA A 752 -25.99 8.92 5.11
CA ALA A 752 -26.55 8.26 3.93
C ALA A 752 -25.49 7.96 2.86
N GLY A 753 -24.41 8.75 2.79
CA GLY A 753 -23.34 8.57 1.81
C GLY A 753 -22.27 9.65 1.83
N THR A 754 -21.46 9.68 0.77
CA THR A 754 -20.44 10.68 0.47
C THR A 754 -20.63 11.25 -0.93
N PHE A 755 -20.12 12.45 -1.16
CA PHE A 755 -20.03 13.02 -2.49
C PHE A 755 -18.70 13.74 -2.70
N GLU A 756 -18.33 13.87 -3.98
CA GLU A 756 -17.16 14.60 -4.47
C GLU A 756 -17.56 15.36 -5.74
N THR A 757 -17.21 16.64 -5.85
CA THR A 757 -17.55 17.44 -7.04
C THR A 757 -16.61 17.12 -8.20
N LEU A 758 -17.16 17.07 -9.42
CA LEU A 758 -16.37 16.90 -10.64
C LEU A 758 -15.87 18.24 -11.22
N ASP A 759 -16.57 19.34 -10.93
CA ASP A 759 -16.22 20.67 -11.42
C ASP A 759 -15.04 21.25 -10.62
N THR A 760 -14.08 21.91 -11.28
CA THR A 760 -12.92 22.53 -10.59
C THR A 760 -13.33 23.80 -9.83
N LEU A 761 -12.68 24.12 -8.69
CA LEU A 761 -12.95 25.38 -7.96
C LEU A 761 -12.82 26.64 -8.84
N GLU A 762 -11.94 26.62 -9.85
CA GLU A 762 -11.81 27.70 -10.84
C GLU A 762 -13.06 27.83 -11.73
N MET A 763 -13.63 26.70 -12.19
CA MET A 763 -14.93 26.69 -12.90
C MET A 763 -16.08 27.08 -11.97
N LEU A 764 -15.94 26.78 -10.69
CA LEU A 764 -16.97 26.97 -9.67
C LEU A 764 -17.01 28.41 -9.14
N SER A 765 -15.92 29.19 -9.17
CA SER A 765 -15.81 30.48 -8.45
C SER A 765 -16.36 30.42 -7.02
N ILE A 766 -16.29 29.24 -6.40
CA ILE A 766 -16.92 28.94 -5.12
C ILE A 766 -16.00 29.43 -4.01
N GLN A 767 -16.48 30.43 -3.27
CA GLN A 767 -15.99 30.69 -1.93
C GLN A 767 -16.35 29.50 -1.04
N THR A 768 -15.47 29.13 -0.11
CA THR A 768 -15.76 28.17 0.94
C THR A 768 -17.16 28.43 1.50
N PRO A 769 -18.07 27.44 1.52
CA PRO A 769 -19.45 27.68 1.92
C PRO A 769 -19.51 28.30 3.32
N PRO A 770 -20.47 29.18 3.61
CA PRO A 770 -20.59 29.77 4.93
C PRO A 770 -20.93 28.68 5.96
N THR A 771 -20.49 28.91 7.18
CA THR A 771 -20.83 28.06 8.32
C THR A 771 -22.21 28.41 8.85
N THR A 772 -23.02 27.39 9.13
CA THR A 772 -24.37 27.47 9.69
C THR A 772 -24.39 26.79 11.05
N GLY A 773 -24.86 27.50 12.08
CA GLY A 773 -25.06 26.94 13.42
C GLY A 773 -26.24 25.96 13.44
N VAL A 774 -26.03 24.78 14.01
CA VAL A 774 -27.01 23.70 14.12
C VAL A 774 -26.91 23.01 15.48
N ASP A 775 -27.85 22.12 15.79
CA ASP A 775 -27.79 21.23 16.97
C ASP A 775 -28.24 19.83 16.54
N TRP A 776 -27.37 19.14 15.81
CA TRP A 776 -27.69 17.88 15.16
C TRP A 776 -26.89 16.73 15.75
N TYR A 777 -27.56 15.59 15.95
CA TYR A 777 -26.92 14.34 16.34
C TYR A 777 -26.99 13.41 15.15
N VAL A 778 -25.84 12.97 14.64
CA VAL A 778 -25.76 12.03 13.54
C VAL A 778 -25.25 10.70 14.07
N VAL A 779 -25.92 9.61 13.70
CA VAL A 779 -25.41 8.25 13.92
C VAL A 779 -24.44 7.92 12.79
#